data_AF-A0A7X9P8R2-F1
#
_entry.id   AF-A0A7X9P8R2-F1
#
_cell.length_a   1.000
_cell.length_b   1.000
_cell.length_c   1.000
_cell.angle_alpha   90.00
_cell.angle_beta   90.00
_cell.angle_gamma   90.00
#
_symmetry.space_group_name_H-M   'P 1'
#
loop_
_entity.id
_entity.type
_entity.pdbx_description
1 polymer ?
#
loop_
_entity_poly.entity_id
_entity_poly.type
_entity_poly.pdbx_seq_one_letter_code
_entity_poly.pdbx_strand_id
1 'polypeptide(L)'
;MDRPRRPHHRAIRPPVVLALLAVAACATGDPGNGVPPDGGDIAEAAPDATPDDGTDSGCLPGLTLCPSGCADLTSDPGNCGACGRTCGAAEVCNEGRCSGTCGSGRLACADGCVDPQTDDANCGTCGNACPDGLNADGRCELGHCILICRTGWQDRDSTPGCETACEGSSVPESCNGIDDDCDGATDEDFACAVGRSTACTTSCGTTGSGPCTLACEPPAPADCTPPPEACNGADDDCDTLPDDGFACSPGTSGSCSTPCGSAGTRACTAACVWGDCTVPAEACNGRDDDCDTVADDGFECAAGATATCTSSCGSTGTRTCSASCAWQPCVPPPEACNGRDDNCDTRIDETSECTPGSTQGCTTPCGSTGTRACGATCTWGSCVAPAESCNGRDDDCDTTIDNGFECLAGTSGGCTASCGTAGTRVCSASCAWGACTPPAETCNGADDDCDGVADNGFRTVVQTTTYATLSTYLSSCNGTTQLVGPECNAAVHRFCGGAGCANSGFGPVEAAAGSATVACVIGEAHNAGFPALQAIHAGCDGVVERAGPNCSAAIKRWCASRGFASGFGPVENSYPDAWVVCVPSATARILATTYTELSTHQPYCNGTTERWGLHCNSAIHQWCRARGHATGFGPVENTGDTAYVTCMDS
;
A
#
# COMPACT_ATOMS: atom_id res chain seq x y z
N MET A 1 38.23 -0.97 36.12
CA MET A 1 38.33 0.10 37.13
C MET A 1 37.51 1.29 36.64
N ASP A 2 36.82 2.08 37.47
CA ASP A 2 35.79 1.70 38.45
C ASP A 2 34.92 2.92 38.80
N ARG A 3 33.65 2.90 38.37
CA ARG A 3 32.49 3.64 38.93
C ARG A 3 32.48 5.20 38.92
N PRO A 4 31.29 5.84 39.15
CA PRO A 4 30.91 7.05 38.39
C PRO A 4 30.52 8.28 39.26
N ARG A 5 30.14 9.39 38.61
CA ARG A 5 29.36 10.49 39.25
C ARG A 5 28.27 11.09 38.34
N ARG A 6 27.04 11.12 38.86
CA ARG A 6 25.99 12.18 38.74
C ARG A 6 25.95 12.91 40.13
N PRO A 7 25.06 13.88 40.48
CA PRO A 7 23.81 14.37 39.86
C PRO A 7 23.60 15.91 39.93
N HIS A 8 22.33 16.34 40.10
CA HIS A 8 21.75 17.67 40.44
C HIS A 8 21.06 18.46 39.30
N HIS A 9 20.06 19.34 39.56
CA HIS A 9 18.80 19.17 40.33
C HIS A 9 17.88 20.43 40.17
N ARG A 10 16.59 20.25 39.82
CA ARG A 10 15.44 21.18 40.04
C ARG A 10 14.15 20.42 39.65
N ALA A 11 13.11 20.16 40.45
CA ALA A 11 12.60 20.58 41.76
C ALA A 11 11.73 21.86 41.84
N ILE A 12 10.40 21.64 41.72
CA ILE A 12 9.29 22.28 42.46
C ILE A 12 8.37 21.13 42.96
N ARG A 13 7.55 21.32 44.00
CA ARG A 13 6.81 20.24 44.71
C ARG A 13 5.30 20.50 44.88
N PRO A 14 4.45 19.45 44.82
CA PRO A 14 3.06 19.47 45.34
C PRO A 14 3.02 19.17 46.86
N PRO A 15 1.86 19.36 47.49
CA PRO A 15 0.99 18.23 47.87
C PRO A 15 -0.43 18.34 47.23
N VAL A 16 -1.36 17.38 47.35
CA VAL A 16 -1.37 16.11 48.12
C VAL A 16 -1.27 14.91 47.14
N VAL A 17 -1.95 13.75 47.16
CA VAL A 17 -3.04 13.10 47.97
C VAL A 17 -2.62 11.64 48.28
N LEU A 18 -3.33 10.97 49.18
CA LEU A 18 -3.23 9.52 49.45
C LEU A 18 -3.64 8.67 48.21
N ALA A 19 -3.07 7.51 47.87
CA ALA A 19 -2.52 6.37 48.64
C ALA A 19 -3.60 5.44 49.22
N LEU A 20 -3.47 4.10 49.24
CA LEU A 20 -2.37 3.20 48.81
C LEU A 20 -2.91 1.76 48.57
N LEU A 21 -2.11 0.92 47.90
CA LEU A 21 -2.06 -0.57 47.98
C LEU A 21 -3.33 -1.41 47.76
N ALA A 22 -3.27 -2.28 46.74
CA ALA A 22 -3.80 -3.64 46.83
C ALA A 22 -2.69 -4.61 47.25
N VAL A 23 -3.02 -5.70 47.97
CA VAL A 23 -2.39 -7.04 47.90
C VAL A 23 -3.05 -8.01 48.90
N ALA A 24 -3.10 -9.29 48.52
CA ALA A 24 -3.41 -10.49 49.32
C ALA A 24 -4.89 -10.85 49.62
N ALA A 25 -5.11 -12.18 49.66
CA ALA A 25 -6.35 -12.88 50.02
C ALA A 25 -6.33 -13.22 51.55
N CYS A 26 -7.28 -13.94 52.16
CA CYS A 26 -8.31 -14.88 51.65
C CYS A 26 -9.48 -15.11 52.62
N ALA A 27 -10.58 -15.68 52.09
CA ALA A 27 -11.66 -16.41 52.80
C ALA A 27 -12.52 -15.58 53.80
N THR A 28 -13.75 -15.92 54.19
CA THR A 28 -14.73 -17.00 53.89
C THR A 28 -16.15 -16.40 53.86
N GLY A 29 -17.12 -16.94 53.10
CA GLY A 29 -18.54 -16.60 53.30
C GLY A 29 -19.52 -17.06 52.22
N ASP A 30 -20.44 -17.95 52.61
CA ASP A 30 -21.59 -18.51 51.88
C ASP A 30 -22.56 -19.05 52.98
N PRO A 31 -23.90 -19.19 52.83
CA PRO A 31 -24.79 -18.93 51.68
C PRO A 31 -26.02 -18.03 52.01
N GLY A 32 -26.94 -17.83 51.06
CA GLY A 32 -28.28 -17.30 51.35
C GLY A 32 -29.21 -17.09 50.13
N ASN A 33 -30.36 -17.77 50.12
CA ASN A 33 -31.45 -17.60 49.14
C ASN A 33 -32.41 -16.46 49.51
N GLY A 34 -33.17 -15.92 48.55
CA GLY A 34 -34.28 -15.00 48.81
C GLY A 34 -35.19 -14.75 47.60
N VAL A 35 -36.40 -15.33 47.61
CA VAL A 35 -37.49 -15.14 46.63
C VAL A 35 -38.68 -14.54 47.38
N PRO A 36 -39.45 -13.61 46.77
CA PRO A 36 -40.88 -13.92 46.52
C PRO A 36 -41.45 -13.19 45.28
N PRO A 37 -42.69 -13.51 44.85
CA PRO A 37 -43.49 -14.72 45.07
C PRO A 37 -43.63 -15.44 43.69
N ASP A 38 -44.71 -16.03 43.17
CA ASP A 38 -46.08 -16.34 43.66
C ASP A 38 -46.65 -17.55 42.88
N GLY A 39 -47.81 -18.06 43.30
CA GLY A 39 -48.59 -19.10 42.60
C GLY A 39 -49.31 -20.05 43.56
N GLY A 40 -50.52 -20.50 43.19
CA GLY A 40 -51.27 -21.49 43.98
C GLY A 40 -52.66 -21.84 43.44
N ASP A 41 -52.94 -23.14 43.37
CA ASP A 41 -54.22 -23.75 43.01
C ASP A 41 -55.23 -23.74 44.19
N ILE A 42 -56.53 -23.93 43.93
CA ILE A 42 -57.29 -25.18 44.21
C ILE A 42 -58.83 -25.05 44.07
N ALA A 43 -59.46 -26.21 43.81
CA ALA A 43 -60.82 -26.64 44.23
C ALA A 43 -62.08 -26.22 43.41
N GLU A 44 -63.06 -27.13 43.44
CA GLU A 44 -64.34 -27.11 42.71
C GLU A 44 -65.51 -26.61 43.57
N ALA A 45 -66.58 -26.12 42.93
CA ALA A 45 -67.92 -26.03 43.50
C ALA A 45 -69.01 -26.04 42.39
N ALA A 46 -70.21 -26.54 42.72
CA ALA A 46 -71.35 -26.71 41.81
C ALA A 46 -72.36 -25.54 41.88
N PRO A 47 -73.35 -25.43 40.97
CA PRO A 47 -74.19 -24.23 40.81
C PRO A 47 -75.50 -24.26 41.61
N ASP A 48 -76.13 -23.08 41.76
CA ASP A 48 -77.60 -22.93 41.85
C ASP A 48 -78.04 -21.53 41.35
N ALA A 49 -79.33 -21.34 41.13
CA ALA A 49 -79.92 -20.22 40.39
C ALA A 49 -80.45 -19.06 41.24
N THR A 50 -80.92 -18.00 40.58
CA THR A 50 -82.24 -17.40 40.88
C THR A 50 -82.74 -16.61 39.64
N PRO A 51 -84.07 -16.49 39.41
CA PRO A 51 -84.64 -15.72 38.31
C PRO A 51 -84.84 -14.23 38.69
N ASP A 52 -84.82 -13.34 37.70
CA ASP A 52 -85.09 -11.91 37.89
C ASP A 52 -86.60 -11.58 37.83
N ASP A 53 -87.01 -10.48 38.48
CA ASP A 53 -88.40 -10.16 38.80
C ASP A 53 -89.12 -9.34 37.70
N GLY A 54 -90.37 -9.68 37.46
CA GLY A 54 -91.17 -9.19 36.34
C GLY A 54 -91.72 -7.78 36.54
N THR A 55 -90.96 -6.76 36.17
CA THR A 55 -91.53 -5.45 35.78
C THR A 55 -91.58 -5.31 34.26
N ASP A 56 -92.48 -6.10 33.64
CA ASP A 56 -92.74 -6.06 32.20
C ASP A 56 -93.09 -4.63 31.74
N SER A 57 -92.25 -4.14 30.83
CA SER A 57 -92.56 -3.06 29.90
C SER A 57 -91.74 -3.31 28.63
N GLY A 58 -91.83 -4.53 28.09
CA GLY A 58 -90.91 -4.95 27.03
C GLY A 58 -91.11 -6.36 26.47
N CYS A 59 -92.24 -6.59 25.80
CA CYS A 59 -92.39 -7.46 24.62
C CYS A 59 -92.06 -8.97 24.72
N LEU A 60 -92.67 -9.78 23.84
CA LEU A 60 -92.34 -11.22 23.74
C LEU A 60 -90.87 -11.41 23.33
N PRO A 61 -90.17 -12.46 23.81
CA PRO A 61 -88.78 -12.73 23.44
C PRO A 61 -88.54 -12.72 21.93
N GLY A 62 -87.55 -11.95 21.48
CA GLY A 62 -87.26 -11.69 20.06
C GLY A 62 -87.81 -10.35 19.55
N LEU A 63 -88.89 -9.83 20.15
CA LEU A 63 -89.45 -8.52 19.81
C LEU A 63 -88.79 -7.39 20.64
N THR A 64 -88.58 -6.23 20.02
CA THR A 64 -88.11 -5.00 20.69
C THR A 64 -89.26 -4.03 20.91
N LEU A 65 -89.26 -3.32 22.05
CA LEU A 65 -90.23 -2.24 22.30
C LEU A 65 -89.85 -0.98 21.51
N CYS A 66 -90.65 -0.68 20.49
CA CYS A 66 -90.53 0.51 19.66
C CYS A 66 -91.60 1.56 20.01
N PRO A 67 -91.46 2.83 19.59
CA PRO A 67 -92.47 3.88 19.81
C PRO A 67 -93.85 3.58 19.20
N SER A 68 -93.93 2.61 18.29
CA SER A 68 -95.15 2.08 17.66
C SER A 68 -95.76 0.87 18.39
N GLY A 69 -95.09 0.31 19.40
CA GLY A 69 -95.40 -0.99 20.00
C GLY A 69 -94.25 -2.00 19.85
N CYS A 70 -94.51 -3.27 20.15
CA CYS A 70 -93.53 -4.34 19.98
C CYS A 70 -93.33 -4.70 18.49
N ALA A 71 -92.09 -4.82 18.05
CA ALA A 71 -91.73 -5.15 16.67
C ALA A 71 -90.52 -6.10 16.61
N ASP A 72 -90.51 -7.03 15.66
CA ASP A 72 -89.33 -7.85 15.37
C ASP A 72 -88.37 -7.05 14.49
N LEU A 73 -87.25 -6.59 15.05
CA LEU A 73 -86.26 -5.82 14.29
C LEU A 73 -85.61 -6.64 13.17
N THR A 74 -85.74 -7.97 13.15
CA THR A 74 -85.14 -8.85 12.13
C THR A 74 -86.00 -9.05 10.90
N SER A 75 -87.33 -8.92 11.01
CA SER A 75 -88.32 -9.22 9.96
C SER A 75 -89.29 -8.07 9.63
N ASP A 76 -89.64 -7.20 10.58
CA ASP A 76 -90.60 -6.11 10.37
C ASP A 76 -90.04 -5.02 9.41
N PRO A 77 -90.61 -4.83 8.21
CA PRO A 77 -90.16 -3.78 7.28
C PRO A 77 -90.39 -2.35 7.80
N GLY A 78 -91.19 -2.15 8.86
CA GLY A 78 -91.42 -0.88 9.55
C GLY A 78 -90.37 -0.52 10.61
N ASN A 79 -89.65 -1.51 11.16
CA ASN A 79 -88.72 -1.34 12.28
C ASN A 79 -87.36 -2.03 12.02
N CYS A 80 -86.96 -2.16 10.75
CA CYS A 80 -85.90 -3.07 10.34
C CYS A 80 -84.51 -2.67 10.87
N GLY A 81 -83.97 -3.50 11.76
CA GLY A 81 -82.71 -3.30 12.46
C GLY A 81 -82.70 -2.16 13.49
N ALA A 82 -83.77 -1.37 13.57
CA ALA A 82 -83.95 -0.30 14.54
C ALA A 82 -85.40 0.21 14.52
N CYS A 83 -85.94 0.53 15.70
CA CYS A 83 -87.28 1.09 15.83
C CYS A 83 -87.52 2.34 14.96
N GLY A 84 -88.60 2.35 14.19
CA GLY A 84 -88.98 3.40 13.25
C GLY A 84 -88.17 3.42 11.94
N ARG A 85 -87.30 2.44 11.69
CA ARG A 85 -86.54 2.32 10.44
C ARG A 85 -87.34 1.56 9.40
N THR A 86 -88.23 2.29 8.72
CA THR A 86 -88.95 1.80 7.54
C THR A 86 -88.02 1.52 6.37
N CYS A 87 -88.22 0.37 5.72
CA CYS A 87 -87.59 0.01 4.46
C CYS A 87 -88.22 0.73 3.26
N GLY A 88 -87.50 0.78 2.13
CA GLY A 88 -88.00 1.36 0.89
C GLY A 88 -89.19 0.60 0.30
N ALA A 89 -89.93 1.24 -0.61
CA ALA A 89 -91.18 0.71 -1.19
C ALA A 89 -91.02 -0.52 -2.13
N ALA A 90 -89.87 -1.19 -2.09
CA ALA A 90 -89.55 -2.46 -2.76
C ALA A 90 -88.48 -3.26 -1.97
N GLU A 91 -88.37 -3.02 -0.66
CA GLU A 91 -87.42 -3.69 0.23
C GLU A 91 -88.17 -4.37 1.39
N VAL A 92 -87.77 -5.59 1.73
CA VAL A 92 -88.19 -6.31 2.93
C VAL A 92 -87.10 -6.23 3.99
N CYS A 93 -87.43 -6.48 5.26
CA CYS A 93 -86.40 -6.72 6.25
C CYS A 93 -85.87 -8.14 6.14
N ASN A 94 -84.56 -8.27 5.91
CA ASN A 94 -83.82 -9.51 5.98
C ASN A 94 -82.77 -9.38 7.09
N GLU A 95 -83.02 -10.01 8.23
CA GLU A 95 -82.06 -10.10 9.36
C GLU A 95 -81.62 -8.72 9.87
N GLY A 96 -82.56 -7.77 9.97
CA GLY A 96 -82.30 -6.42 10.44
C GLY A 96 -81.68 -5.47 9.40
N ARG A 97 -81.65 -5.89 8.13
CA ARG A 97 -81.26 -5.04 7.00
C ARG A 97 -82.37 -4.98 5.95
N CYS A 98 -82.79 -3.77 5.61
CA CYS A 98 -83.63 -3.55 4.43
C CYS A 98 -82.90 -4.03 3.18
N SER A 99 -83.57 -4.88 2.40
CA SER A 99 -83.00 -5.56 1.23
C SER A 99 -84.07 -5.76 0.16
N GLY A 100 -83.70 -5.60 -1.11
CA GLY A 100 -84.58 -5.91 -2.24
C GLY A 100 -84.78 -7.43 -2.49
N THR A 101 -84.06 -8.28 -1.76
CA THR A 101 -84.13 -9.75 -1.84
C THR A 101 -83.84 -10.39 -0.48
N CYS A 102 -84.53 -11.49 -0.17
CA CYS A 102 -84.17 -12.34 0.97
C CYS A 102 -82.91 -13.16 0.71
N GLY A 103 -82.37 -13.77 1.78
CA GLY A 103 -81.34 -14.81 1.69
C GLY A 103 -81.78 -16.03 0.87
N SER A 104 -80.81 -16.80 0.38
CA SER A 104 -81.04 -17.97 -0.46
C SER A 104 -81.96 -18.99 0.21
N GLY A 105 -83.07 -19.35 -0.46
CA GLY A 105 -84.09 -20.28 0.02
C GLY A 105 -85.32 -19.61 0.65
N ARG A 106 -85.22 -18.36 1.11
CA ARG A 106 -86.30 -17.66 1.83
C ARG A 106 -87.17 -16.81 0.89
N LEU A 107 -88.45 -16.70 1.18
CA LEU A 107 -89.41 -15.89 0.40
C LEU A 107 -89.58 -14.48 0.97
N ALA A 108 -89.68 -13.49 0.08
CA ALA A 108 -90.01 -12.11 0.41
C ALA A 108 -91.52 -11.95 0.51
N CYS A 109 -92.05 -11.95 1.73
CA CYS A 109 -93.46 -11.77 2.03
C CYS A 109 -93.73 -10.35 2.56
N ALA A 110 -95.00 -9.98 2.75
CA ALA A 110 -95.38 -8.64 3.20
C ALA A 110 -94.79 -8.30 4.58
N ASP A 111 -94.67 -9.31 5.44
CA ASP A 111 -94.27 -9.19 6.84
C ASP A 111 -92.79 -9.56 7.09
N GLY A 112 -92.00 -9.75 6.02
CA GLY A 112 -90.55 -10.02 6.09
C GLY A 112 -90.09 -11.21 5.25
N CYS A 113 -88.88 -11.69 5.54
CA CYS A 113 -88.29 -12.88 4.91
C CYS A 113 -88.60 -14.17 5.70
N VAL A 114 -89.35 -15.09 5.09
CA VAL A 114 -89.83 -16.34 5.72
C VAL A 114 -89.17 -17.57 5.10
N ASP A 115 -89.11 -18.70 5.82
CA ASP A 115 -88.66 -19.97 5.24
C ASP A 115 -89.86 -20.79 4.72
N PRO A 116 -90.05 -20.93 3.39
CA PRO A 116 -91.16 -21.69 2.85
C PRO A 116 -91.07 -23.19 3.12
N GLN A 117 -89.94 -23.73 3.61
CA GLN A 117 -89.79 -25.17 3.85
C GLN A 117 -90.26 -25.62 5.24
N THR A 118 -90.35 -24.70 6.19
CA THR A 118 -90.59 -25.00 7.63
C THR A 118 -91.59 -24.07 8.32
N ASP A 119 -91.93 -22.93 7.72
CA ASP A 119 -92.91 -21.99 8.31
C ASP A 119 -94.34 -22.50 8.11
N ASP A 120 -94.94 -23.00 9.20
CA ASP A 120 -96.34 -23.46 9.27
C ASP A 120 -97.37 -22.40 8.78
N ALA A 121 -97.02 -21.10 8.75
CA ALA A 121 -97.86 -20.01 8.26
C ALA A 121 -97.58 -19.57 6.81
N ASN A 122 -96.46 -19.99 6.20
CA ASN A 122 -96.01 -19.56 4.87
C ASN A 122 -95.50 -20.72 3.99
N CYS A 123 -96.05 -21.92 4.19
CA CYS A 123 -95.52 -23.15 3.64
C CYS A 123 -95.59 -23.18 2.11
N GLY A 124 -94.44 -23.34 1.44
CA GLY A 124 -94.29 -23.31 -0.02
C GLY A 124 -94.50 -21.94 -0.67
N THR A 125 -95.33 -21.06 -0.10
CA THR A 125 -95.57 -19.69 -0.56
C THR A 125 -96.09 -18.78 0.55
N CYS A 126 -95.78 -17.48 0.46
CA CYS A 126 -96.28 -16.44 1.37
C CYS A 126 -97.80 -16.55 1.63
N GLY A 127 -98.18 -16.56 2.91
CA GLY A 127 -99.58 -16.61 3.37
C GLY A 127 -100.29 -17.96 3.21
N ASN A 128 -99.60 -19.01 2.78
CA ASN A 128 -100.16 -20.37 2.72
C ASN A 128 -99.93 -21.10 4.06
N ALA A 129 -100.74 -20.74 5.06
CA ALA A 129 -100.75 -21.41 6.34
C ALA A 129 -101.31 -22.84 6.22
N CYS A 130 -100.68 -23.80 6.89
CA CYS A 130 -101.10 -25.20 6.83
C CYS A 130 -102.40 -25.42 7.62
N PRO A 131 -103.40 -26.11 7.03
CA PRO A 131 -104.68 -26.33 7.68
C PRO A 131 -104.61 -27.49 8.68
N ASP A 132 -105.13 -27.28 9.89
CA ASP A 132 -105.43 -28.36 10.83
C ASP A 132 -106.46 -29.34 10.25
N GLY A 133 -106.32 -30.62 10.64
CA GLY A 133 -107.21 -31.71 10.27
C GLY A 133 -108.10 -32.18 11.43
N LEU A 134 -108.94 -33.19 11.17
CA LEU A 134 -109.67 -33.86 12.24
C LEU A 134 -108.67 -34.59 13.15
N ASN A 135 -108.55 -34.13 14.41
CA ASN A 135 -107.58 -34.61 15.39
C ASN A 135 -106.10 -34.54 14.95
N ALA A 136 -105.76 -33.64 14.02
CA ALA A 136 -104.41 -33.49 13.49
C ALA A 136 -104.00 -32.02 13.39
N ASP A 137 -102.74 -31.72 13.65
CA ASP A 137 -102.16 -30.39 13.50
C ASP A 137 -101.52 -30.23 12.11
N GLY A 138 -101.78 -29.11 11.45
CA GLY A 138 -101.24 -28.82 10.11
C GLY A 138 -99.82 -28.28 10.18
N ARG A 139 -98.84 -28.99 9.58
CA ARG A 139 -97.41 -28.66 9.68
C ARG A 139 -96.73 -28.55 8.31
N CYS A 140 -95.74 -27.67 8.18
CA CYS A 140 -94.94 -27.53 6.98
C CYS A 140 -93.71 -28.44 7.02
N GLU A 141 -93.61 -29.36 6.06
CA GLU A 141 -92.43 -30.18 5.85
C GLU A 141 -91.99 -30.09 4.38
N LEU A 142 -90.73 -29.70 4.16
CA LEU A 142 -90.10 -29.54 2.84
C LEU A 142 -90.85 -28.60 1.86
N GLY A 143 -91.75 -27.76 2.35
CA GLY A 143 -92.60 -26.87 1.55
C GLY A 143 -93.96 -27.44 1.15
N HIS A 144 -94.37 -28.55 1.78
CA HIS A 144 -95.70 -29.11 1.67
C HIS A 144 -96.37 -29.17 3.05
N CYS A 145 -97.67 -28.86 3.09
CA CYS A 145 -98.45 -29.02 4.31
C CYS A 145 -98.84 -30.49 4.51
N ILE A 146 -98.34 -31.07 5.59
CA ILE A 146 -98.71 -32.39 6.10
C ILE A 146 -99.64 -32.26 7.32
N LEU A 147 -100.24 -33.38 7.71
CA LEU A 147 -101.04 -33.50 8.93
C LEU A 147 -100.32 -34.46 9.88
N ILE A 148 -100.16 -34.06 11.14
CA ILE A 148 -99.60 -34.93 12.19
C ILE A 148 -100.71 -35.24 13.20
N CYS A 149 -100.95 -36.53 13.47
CA CYS A 149 -101.96 -36.96 14.41
C CYS A 149 -101.67 -36.49 15.84
N ARG A 150 -102.70 -35.97 16.52
CA ARG A 150 -102.65 -35.72 17.96
C ARG A 150 -102.71 -37.06 18.71
N THR A 151 -102.00 -37.14 19.83
CA THR A 151 -101.83 -38.37 20.63
C THR A 151 -103.16 -39.11 20.88
N GLY A 152 -103.17 -40.42 20.65
CA GLY A 152 -104.34 -41.30 20.77
C GLY A 152 -105.15 -41.49 19.48
N TRP A 153 -104.75 -40.86 18.38
CA TRP A 153 -105.39 -40.99 17.05
C TRP A 153 -104.40 -41.46 15.98
N GLN A 154 -104.90 -42.19 15.00
CA GLN A 154 -104.19 -42.66 13.80
C GLN A 154 -105.03 -42.36 12.55
N ASP A 155 -104.38 -42.08 11.42
CA ASP A 155 -104.96 -42.23 10.07
C ASP A 155 -104.96 -43.73 9.75
N ARG A 156 -106.13 -44.29 9.42
CA ARG A 156 -106.26 -45.71 9.08
C ARG A 156 -106.86 -45.96 7.70
N ASP A 157 -106.99 -44.93 6.84
CA ASP A 157 -107.36 -45.12 5.45
C ASP A 157 -106.55 -44.27 4.44
N SER A 158 -107.12 -43.19 3.92
CA SER A 158 -106.51 -42.24 2.97
C SER A 158 -107.32 -40.93 2.92
N THR A 159 -108.16 -40.65 3.91
CA THR A 159 -108.94 -39.42 4.02
C THR A 159 -108.21 -38.44 4.95
N PRO A 160 -107.97 -37.17 4.54
CA PRO A 160 -107.10 -36.27 5.33
C PRO A 160 -107.62 -35.97 6.75
N GLY A 161 -106.98 -36.58 7.75
CA GLY A 161 -107.28 -36.45 9.17
C GLY A 161 -106.66 -37.61 9.96
N CYS A 162 -106.99 -37.72 11.25
CA CYS A 162 -106.72 -38.88 12.08
C CYS A 162 -108.03 -39.27 12.77
N GLU A 163 -108.84 -40.02 12.04
CA GLU A 163 -110.24 -40.35 12.34
C GLU A 163 -110.41 -41.55 13.27
N THR A 164 -109.38 -42.40 13.39
CA THR A 164 -109.41 -43.63 14.20
C THR A 164 -108.72 -43.42 15.54
N ALA A 165 -109.42 -43.69 16.64
CA ALA A 165 -108.80 -43.74 17.97
C ALA A 165 -108.11 -45.11 18.20
N CYS A 166 -106.93 -45.12 18.81
CA CYS A 166 -106.20 -46.35 19.14
C CYS A 166 -106.64 -46.86 20.54
N GLU A 167 -107.41 -47.96 20.58
CA GLU A 167 -107.87 -48.59 21.84
C GLU A 167 -107.26 -49.99 22.02
N GLY A 168 -106.10 -50.12 22.68
CA GLY A 168 -105.52 -51.45 22.92
C GLY A 168 -104.17 -51.56 23.65
N SER A 169 -104.07 -51.14 24.92
CA SER A 169 -102.80 -51.26 25.68
C SER A 169 -102.36 -52.71 25.98
N SER A 170 -101.05 -52.94 26.02
CA SER A 170 -100.33 -54.08 26.61
C SER A 170 -100.44 -55.44 25.89
N VAL A 171 -100.24 -55.44 24.58
CA VAL A 171 -99.86 -56.64 23.81
C VAL A 171 -98.36 -56.54 23.51
N PRO A 172 -97.51 -57.56 23.78
CA PRO A 172 -96.12 -57.50 23.38
C PRO A 172 -95.98 -57.46 21.85
N GLU A 173 -95.21 -56.50 21.35
CA GLU A 173 -94.98 -56.27 19.92
C GLU A 173 -94.59 -57.55 19.17
N SER A 174 -94.96 -57.63 17.89
CA SER A 174 -94.74 -58.82 17.07
C SER A 174 -94.09 -58.51 15.72
N CYS A 175 -92.83 -58.00 15.71
CA CYS A 175 -91.94 -57.80 14.55
C CYS A 175 -92.63 -57.86 13.17
N ASN A 176 -93.45 -56.85 12.89
CA ASN A 176 -94.26 -56.78 11.66
C ASN A 176 -94.44 -55.36 11.09
N GLY A 177 -94.01 -54.31 11.80
CA GLY A 177 -94.13 -52.92 11.34
C GLY A 177 -95.50 -52.28 11.59
N ILE A 178 -96.22 -52.72 12.62
CA ILE A 178 -97.44 -52.11 13.16
C ILE A 178 -97.22 -51.89 14.66
N ASP A 179 -97.63 -50.72 15.17
CA ASP A 179 -97.81 -50.44 16.60
C ASP A 179 -98.95 -51.33 17.13
N ASP A 180 -98.62 -52.52 17.66
CA ASP A 180 -99.59 -53.52 18.15
C ASP A 180 -100.10 -53.17 19.58
N ASP A 181 -99.42 -52.27 20.30
CA ASP A 181 -99.66 -51.83 21.69
C ASP A 181 -100.32 -50.43 21.84
N CYS A 182 -100.27 -49.58 20.79
CA CYS A 182 -100.74 -48.19 20.74
C CYS A 182 -99.96 -47.19 21.63
N ASP A 183 -98.69 -47.45 21.97
CA ASP A 183 -97.83 -46.55 22.77
C ASP A 183 -97.30 -45.34 21.95
N GLY A 184 -97.24 -45.48 20.63
CA GLY A 184 -96.68 -44.49 19.69
C GLY A 184 -95.29 -44.85 19.15
N ALA A 185 -94.71 -45.97 19.58
CA ALA A 185 -93.58 -46.63 18.95
C ALA A 185 -94.04 -47.67 17.89
N THR A 186 -93.21 -48.66 17.59
CA THR A 186 -93.42 -49.74 16.60
C THR A 186 -92.26 -50.73 16.72
N ASP A 187 -92.53 -52.03 16.92
CA ASP A 187 -91.58 -53.14 17.10
C ASP A 187 -90.45 -52.86 18.13
N GLU A 188 -90.66 -52.05 19.16
CA GLU A 188 -89.60 -51.57 20.08
C GLU A 188 -89.15 -52.57 21.17
N ASP A 189 -89.90 -53.65 21.39
CA ASP A 189 -89.50 -54.78 22.26
C ASP A 189 -88.36 -55.64 21.62
N PHE A 190 -87.96 -55.33 20.38
CA PHE A 190 -86.91 -56.03 19.62
C PHE A 190 -85.58 -55.26 19.57
N ALA A 191 -84.51 -55.90 19.07
CA ALA A 191 -83.21 -55.25 18.87
C ALA A 191 -83.27 -54.06 17.89
N CYS A 192 -84.27 -54.04 17.02
CA CYS A 192 -84.69 -52.91 16.18
C CYS A 192 -85.97 -53.26 15.42
N ALA A 193 -86.75 -52.23 15.06
CA ALA A 193 -87.97 -52.37 14.29
C ALA A 193 -87.76 -52.73 12.81
N VAL A 194 -88.76 -53.33 12.16
CA VAL A 194 -88.67 -53.76 10.76
C VAL A 194 -88.38 -52.56 9.86
N GLY A 195 -87.26 -52.60 9.12
CA GLY A 195 -86.88 -51.53 8.20
C GLY A 195 -86.39 -50.22 8.84
N ARG A 196 -86.44 -50.05 10.17
CA ARG A 196 -85.68 -48.97 10.83
C ARG A 196 -84.18 -49.26 10.71
N SER A 197 -83.38 -48.22 10.56
CA SER A 197 -81.91 -48.34 10.57
C SER A 197 -81.41 -48.57 11.98
N THR A 198 -80.57 -49.58 12.20
CA THR A 198 -79.84 -49.80 13.45
C THR A 198 -78.32 -49.69 13.24
N ALA A 199 -77.58 -49.54 14.33
CA ALA A 199 -76.12 -49.59 14.33
C ALA A 199 -75.64 -51.04 14.10
N CYS A 200 -74.72 -51.25 13.17
CA CYS A 200 -74.23 -52.57 12.80
C CYS A 200 -72.73 -52.56 12.46
N THR A 201 -72.06 -53.70 12.64
CA THR A 201 -70.62 -53.83 12.35
C THR A 201 -70.42 -54.09 10.86
N THR A 202 -69.66 -53.21 10.20
CA THR A 202 -69.34 -53.27 8.77
C THR A 202 -68.36 -54.39 8.44
N SER A 203 -68.11 -54.61 7.14
CA SER A 203 -67.11 -55.55 6.63
C SER A 203 -65.67 -55.25 7.09
N CYS A 204 -65.32 -53.96 7.30
CA CYS A 204 -64.02 -53.55 7.83
C CYS A 204 -63.97 -53.47 9.37
N GLY A 205 -65.12 -53.54 10.06
CA GLY A 205 -65.23 -53.58 11.53
C GLY A 205 -65.65 -52.26 12.18
N THR A 206 -65.97 -51.25 11.37
CA THR A 206 -66.48 -49.93 11.80
C THR A 206 -67.97 -50.02 12.17
N THR A 207 -68.52 -48.99 12.81
CA THR A 207 -69.94 -48.95 13.21
C THR A 207 -70.76 -48.21 12.17
N GLY A 208 -71.29 -48.95 11.21
CA GLY A 208 -72.19 -48.44 10.18
C GLY A 208 -73.65 -48.45 10.61
N SER A 209 -74.53 -48.13 9.66
CA SER A 209 -75.98 -48.25 9.83
C SER A 209 -76.60 -49.03 8.68
N GLY A 210 -77.63 -49.81 8.96
CA GLY A 210 -78.37 -50.53 7.92
C GLY A 210 -79.79 -50.88 8.37
N PRO A 211 -80.71 -51.10 7.42
CA PRO A 211 -82.09 -51.44 7.73
C PRO A 211 -82.15 -52.80 8.40
N CYS A 212 -82.94 -52.92 9.46
CA CYS A 212 -83.10 -54.20 10.13
C CYS A 212 -83.85 -55.22 9.27
N THR A 213 -83.46 -56.48 9.44
CA THR A 213 -84.00 -57.60 8.67
C THR A 213 -85.49 -57.81 8.97
N LEU A 214 -86.18 -58.54 8.09
CA LEU A 214 -87.57 -58.99 8.30
C LEU A 214 -87.75 -60.00 9.47
N ALA A 215 -86.73 -60.14 10.33
CA ALA A 215 -86.74 -60.93 11.56
C ALA A 215 -86.38 -60.07 12.80
N CYS A 216 -86.27 -58.75 12.64
CA CYS A 216 -85.80 -57.80 13.67
C CYS A 216 -84.39 -58.12 14.22
N GLU A 217 -83.59 -58.85 13.43
CA GLU A 217 -82.15 -59.00 13.65
C GLU A 217 -81.38 -57.89 12.92
N PRO A 218 -80.24 -57.42 13.46
CA PRO A 218 -79.35 -56.48 12.77
C PRO A 218 -78.91 -57.00 11.38
N PRO A 219 -78.68 -56.10 10.40
CA PRO A 219 -78.21 -56.50 9.07
C PRO A 219 -76.84 -57.18 9.12
N ALA A 220 -76.55 -58.00 8.11
CA ALA A 220 -75.24 -58.62 7.97
C ALA A 220 -74.16 -57.58 7.59
N PRO A 221 -72.87 -57.81 7.87
CA PRO A 221 -71.80 -56.84 7.60
C PRO A 221 -71.62 -56.39 6.13
N ALA A 222 -72.28 -57.06 5.18
CA ALA A 222 -72.30 -56.70 3.77
C ALA A 222 -73.51 -55.82 3.36
N ASP A 223 -74.54 -55.75 4.22
CA ASP A 223 -75.75 -54.94 4.04
C ASP A 223 -75.75 -53.68 4.94
N CYS A 224 -74.74 -53.54 5.81
CA CYS A 224 -74.41 -52.31 6.52
C CYS A 224 -73.91 -51.24 5.55
N THR A 225 -74.54 -50.06 5.56
CA THR A 225 -73.91 -48.86 4.99
C THR A 225 -72.88 -48.36 5.99
N PRO A 226 -71.59 -48.29 5.63
CA PRO A 226 -70.56 -47.80 6.55
C PRO A 226 -70.72 -46.29 6.78
N PRO A 227 -70.17 -45.73 7.87
CA PRO A 227 -70.21 -44.29 8.11
C PRO A 227 -69.41 -43.53 7.02
N PRO A 228 -69.68 -42.24 6.79
CA PRO A 228 -68.76 -41.40 6.02
C PRO A 228 -67.41 -41.31 6.74
N GLU A 229 -66.33 -41.28 5.96
CA GLU A 229 -64.95 -41.26 6.47
C GLU A 229 -64.73 -40.13 7.49
N ALA A 230 -64.06 -40.45 8.61
CA ALA A 230 -63.78 -39.51 9.67
C ALA A 230 -62.27 -39.43 9.92
N CYS A 231 -61.72 -38.21 9.92
CA CYS A 231 -60.28 -37.97 10.09
C CYS A 231 -59.69 -38.59 11.37
N ASN A 232 -59.11 -39.79 11.28
CA ASN A 232 -58.51 -40.50 12.40
C ASN A 232 -57.46 -41.55 12.04
N GLY A 233 -57.25 -41.85 10.74
CA GLY A 233 -56.28 -42.84 10.26
C GLY A 233 -56.75 -44.29 10.30
N ALA A 234 -58.03 -44.54 10.57
CA ALA A 234 -58.73 -45.77 10.18
C ALA A 234 -59.23 -45.66 8.72
N ASP A 235 -59.85 -46.74 8.25
CA ASP A 235 -60.63 -46.87 7.01
C ASP A 235 -62.07 -47.05 7.51
N ASP A 236 -62.82 -45.95 7.65
CA ASP A 236 -64.13 -45.89 8.31
C ASP A 236 -65.26 -46.29 7.34
N ASP A 237 -65.17 -45.83 6.08
CA ASP A 237 -66.14 -46.10 5.01
C ASP A 237 -65.92 -47.46 4.28
N CYS A 238 -64.84 -48.18 4.63
CA CYS A 238 -64.46 -49.49 4.10
C CYS A 238 -64.05 -49.54 2.60
N ASP A 239 -63.70 -48.43 1.93
CA ASP A 239 -63.21 -48.46 0.54
C ASP A 239 -61.77 -49.02 0.39
N THR A 240 -61.03 -49.17 1.50
CA THR A 240 -59.61 -49.55 1.64
C THR A 240 -58.57 -48.41 1.63
N LEU A 241 -58.99 -47.14 1.69
CA LEU A 241 -58.12 -45.96 1.76
C LEU A 241 -58.38 -45.10 3.02
N PRO A 242 -57.51 -45.18 4.05
CA PRO A 242 -57.63 -44.36 5.26
C PRO A 242 -57.58 -42.84 5.02
N ASP A 243 -58.51 -42.12 5.65
CA ASP A 243 -58.73 -40.66 5.53
C ASP A 243 -58.98 -40.19 4.06
N ASP A 244 -59.69 -40.98 3.24
CA ASP A 244 -60.15 -40.60 1.89
C ASP A 244 -61.07 -39.35 1.87
N GLY A 245 -61.21 -38.71 0.71
CA GLY A 245 -62.16 -37.61 0.48
C GLY A 245 -61.76 -36.27 1.12
N PHE A 246 -60.90 -36.29 2.12
CA PHE A 246 -60.39 -35.12 2.83
C PHE A 246 -59.39 -34.29 2.02
N ALA A 247 -59.14 -33.06 2.48
CA ALA A 247 -58.20 -32.15 1.84
C ALA A 247 -56.72 -32.56 2.03
N CYS A 248 -56.43 -33.37 3.05
CA CYS A 248 -55.13 -33.97 3.37
C CYS A 248 -55.25 -35.01 4.50
N SER A 249 -54.31 -35.96 4.59
CA SER A 249 -54.19 -36.88 5.74
C SER A 249 -53.34 -36.28 6.86
N PRO A 250 -53.58 -36.57 8.16
CA PRO A 250 -52.94 -35.88 9.28
C PRO A 250 -51.41 -35.97 9.28
N GLY A 251 -50.74 -34.87 9.64
CA GLY A 251 -49.28 -34.82 9.70
C GLY A 251 -48.56 -34.83 8.34
N THR A 252 -49.27 -34.95 7.21
CA THR A 252 -48.71 -34.64 5.89
C THR A 252 -48.41 -33.15 5.76
N SER A 253 -47.42 -32.80 4.93
CA SER A 253 -47.10 -31.41 4.60
C SER A 253 -47.43 -31.13 3.14
N GLY A 254 -48.03 -29.96 2.89
CA GLY A 254 -48.42 -29.50 1.57
C GLY A 254 -47.95 -28.07 1.30
N SER A 255 -47.91 -27.69 0.03
CA SER A 255 -47.63 -26.32 -0.37
C SER A 255 -48.86 -25.42 -0.25
N CYS A 256 -48.61 -24.14 -0.02
CA CYS A 256 -49.58 -23.05 -0.04
C CYS A 256 -48.94 -21.78 -0.63
N SER A 257 -49.77 -20.82 -1.04
CA SER A 257 -49.33 -19.46 -1.33
C SER A 257 -49.52 -18.60 -0.08
N THR A 258 -48.47 -17.90 0.34
CA THR A 258 -48.52 -16.93 1.43
C THR A 258 -49.25 -15.64 0.99
N PRO A 259 -49.67 -14.75 1.90
CA PRO A 259 -50.31 -13.48 1.53
C PRO A 259 -49.46 -12.57 0.62
N CYS A 260 -48.12 -12.62 0.75
CA CYS A 260 -47.17 -11.92 -0.12
C CYS A 260 -46.91 -12.63 -1.47
N GLY A 261 -47.42 -13.86 -1.65
CA GLY A 261 -47.41 -14.60 -2.91
C GLY A 261 -46.32 -15.67 -3.05
N SER A 262 -45.53 -15.89 -2.01
CA SER A 262 -44.45 -16.88 -1.98
C SER A 262 -44.92 -18.28 -1.58
N ALA A 263 -44.06 -19.28 -1.77
CA ALA A 263 -44.41 -20.69 -1.59
C ALA A 263 -44.18 -21.15 -0.14
N GLY A 264 -45.23 -21.03 0.69
CA GLY A 264 -45.22 -21.50 2.07
C GLY A 264 -45.51 -23.00 2.19
N THR A 265 -45.31 -23.50 3.41
CA THR A 265 -45.66 -24.88 3.79
C THR A 265 -46.78 -24.89 4.81
N ARG A 266 -47.68 -25.84 4.71
CA ARG A 266 -48.78 -26.05 5.66
C ARG A 266 -48.79 -27.50 6.11
N ALA A 267 -48.97 -27.71 7.40
CA ALA A 267 -49.23 -29.04 7.95
C ALA A 267 -50.72 -29.37 7.82
N CYS A 268 -51.03 -30.62 7.54
CA CYS A 268 -52.37 -31.13 7.73
C CYS A 268 -52.65 -31.29 9.23
N THR A 269 -53.72 -30.66 9.71
CA THR A 269 -54.12 -30.74 11.12
C THR A 269 -54.70 -32.12 11.46
N ALA A 270 -54.89 -32.40 12.75
CA ALA A 270 -55.59 -33.59 13.23
C ALA A 270 -57.12 -33.60 12.92
N ALA A 271 -57.60 -32.66 12.10
CA ALA A 271 -58.97 -32.60 11.59
C ALA A 271 -59.01 -32.68 10.04
N CYS A 272 -57.92 -33.13 9.41
CA CYS A 272 -57.76 -33.34 7.96
C CYS A 272 -58.03 -32.09 7.09
N VAL A 273 -58.05 -30.92 7.73
CA VAL A 273 -57.98 -29.62 7.10
C VAL A 273 -56.55 -29.12 7.13
N TRP A 274 -56.17 -28.47 6.04
CA TRP A 274 -54.95 -27.70 5.94
C TRP A 274 -54.91 -26.60 6.99
N GLY A 275 -53.89 -26.63 7.85
CA GLY A 275 -53.62 -25.54 8.80
C GLY A 275 -53.11 -24.28 8.10
N ASP A 276 -52.90 -23.24 8.90
CA ASP A 276 -52.36 -21.96 8.41
C ASP A 276 -51.07 -22.14 7.60
N CYS A 277 -50.94 -21.32 6.56
CA CYS A 277 -49.76 -21.34 5.70
C CYS A 277 -48.56 -20.81 6.50
N THR A 278 -47.70 -21.72 6.96
CA THR A 278 -46.44 -21.35 7.59
C THR A 278 -45.56 -20.78 6.50
N VAL A 279 -45.29 -19.48 6.62
CA VAL A 279 -44.38 -18.76 5.76
C VAL A 279 -42.99 -19.41 5.82
N PRO A 280 -42.24 -19.46 4.71
CA PRO A 280 -40.84 -19.88 4.76
C PRO A 280 -40.04 -18.90 5.63
N ALA A 281 -38.86 -19.32 6.10
CA ALA A 281 -37.87 -18.35 6.54
C ALA A 281 -37.37 -17.56 5.32
N GLU A 282 -37.17 -16.25 5.50
CA GLU A 282 -36.76 -15.32 4.44
C GLU A 282 -35.56 -15.85 3.64
N ALA A 283 -35.62 -15.75 2.30
CA ALA A 283 -34.64 -16.35 1.41
C ALA A 283 -34.16 -15.34 0.37
N CYS A 284 -32.87 -15.00 0.40
CA CYS A 284 -32.27 -13.98 -0.45
C CYS A 284 -32.62 -14.09 -1.96
N ASN A 285 -33.61 -13.33 -2.42
CA ASN A 285 -34.00 -13.28 -3.84
C ASN A 285 -34.69 -11.98 -4.28
N GLY A 286 -34.76 -10.96 -3.41
CA GLY A 286 -35.44 -9.70 -3.71
C GLY A 286 -36.96 -9.80 -3.65
N ARG A 287 -37.47 -10.71 -2.80
CA ARG A 287 -38.88 -10.87 -2.43
C ARG A 287 -38.99 -10.88 -0.92
N ASP A 288 -40.09 -10.34 -0.45
CA ASP A 288 -40.67 -10.57 0.87
C ASP A 288 -41.25 -11.99 0.83
N ASP A 289 -40.53 -12.97 1.37
CA ASP A 289 -40.89 -14.39 1.35
C ASP A 289 -41.59 -14.81 2.66
N ASP A 290 -41.21 -14.22 3.81
CA ASP A 290 -41.85 -14.45 5.11
C ASP A 290 -43.08 -13.55 5.40
N CYS A 291 -43.32 -12.55 4.55
CA CYS A 291 -44.43 -11.59 4.58
C CYS A 291 -44.39 -10.53 5.71
N ASP A 292 -43.24 -10.21 6.30
CA ASP A 292 -43.12 -9.08 7.26
C ASP A 292 -43.25 -7.68 6.61
N THR A 293 -43.22 -7.59 5.28
CA THR A 293 -43.19 -6.40 4.40
C THR A 293 -41.80 -5.82 4.06
N VAL A 294 -40.70 -6.49 4.42
CA VAL A 294 -39.31 -6.10 4.16
C VAL A 294 -38.52 -7.20 3.45
N ALA A 295 -38.47 -7.14 2.12
CA ALA A 295 -37.73 -8.11 1.30
C ALA A 295 -36.21 -8.19 1.62
N ASP A 296 -35.70 -9.42 1.68
CA ASP A 296 -34.35 -9.81 2.11
C ASP A 296 -33.99 -9.38 3.57
N ASP A 297 -34.97 -9.37 4.48
CA ASP A 297 -34.80 -9.18 5.94
C ASP A 297 -33.92 -10.27 6.62
N GLY A 298 -33.46 -10.02 7.85
CA GLY A 298 -32.78 -11.00 8.71
C GLY A 298 -31.33 -11.32 8.32
N PHE A 299 -30.95 -11.00 7.07
CA PHE A 299 -29.62 -11.21 6.51
C PHE A 299 -28.60 -10.12 6.86
N GLU A 300 -27.32 -10.35 6.55
CA GLU A 300 -26.26 -9.34 6.72
C GLU A 300 -26.40 -8.15 5.75
N CYS A 301 -27.13 -8.34 4.64
CA CYS A 301 -27.38 -7.36 3.58
C CYS A 301 -28.41 -7.85 2.55
N ALA A 302 -29.13 -6.92 1.91
CA ALA A 302 -30.00 -7.22 0.77
C ALA A 302 -29.20 -7.49 -0.52
N ALA A 303 -29.74 -8.31 -1.44
CA ALA A 303 -29.02 -8.79 -2.61
C ALA A 303 -28.46 -7.66 -3.50
N GLY A 304 -27.17 -7.73 -3.84
CA GLY A 304 -26.51 -6.74 -4.70
C GLY A 304 -26.25 -5.37 -4.05
N ALA A 305 -26.66 -5.14 -2.80
CA ALA A 305 -26.33 -3.93 -2.06
C ALA A 305 -24.81 -3.78 -1.91
N THR A 306 -24.30 -2.54 -2.01
CA THR A 306 -22.87 -2.24 -1.84
C THR A 306 -22.63 -1.49 -0.52
N ALA A 307 -21.77 -2.02 0.34
CA ALA A 307 -21.29 -1.32 1.53
C ALA A 307 -19.77 -1.18 1.52
N THR A 308 -19.28 -0.27 2.35
CA THR A 308 -17.85 -0.19 2.65
C THR A 308 -17.40 -1.35 3.54
N CYS A 309 -16.12 -1.69 3.42
CA CYS A 309 -15.43 -2.64 4.26
C CYS A 309 -14.00 -2.17 4.51
N THR A 310 -13.44 -2.54 5.65
CA THR A 310 -12.00 -2.51 5.85
C THR A 310 -11.42 -3.75 5.18
N SER A 311 -10.49 -3.56 4.25
CA SER A 311 -9.77 -4.65 3.59
C SER A 311 -8.76 -5.32 4.53
N SER A 312 -8.12 -6.41 4.09
CA SER A 312 -7.03 -7.06 4.84
C SER A 312 -5.82 -6.16 5.08
N CYS A 313 -5.57 -5.18 4.20
CA CYS A 313 -4.49 -4.20 4.31
C CYS A 313 -4.93 -2.88 5.01
N GLY A 314 -6.23 -2.71 5.28
CA GLY A 314 -6.77 -1.56 6.02
C GLY A 314 -7.33 -0.42 5.15
N SER A 315 -7.29 -0.56 3.83
CA SER A 315 -7.97 0.33 2.86
C SER A 315 -9.50 0.20 2.97
N THR A 316 -10.22 1.22 2.47
CA THR A 316 -11.70 1.21 2.45
C THR A 316 -12.19 0.62 1.14
N GLY A 317 -12.32 -0.71 1.12
CA GLY A 317 -12.88 -1.45 -0.01
C GLY A 317 -14.39 -1.36 -0.12
N THR A 318 -14.90 -1.87 -1.24
CA THR A 318 -16.32 -2.13 -1.45
C THR A 318 -16.59 -3.62 -1.36
N ARG A 319 -17.65 -3.99 -0.65
CA ARG A 319 -18.21 -5.33 -0.67
C ARG A 319 -19.60 -5.24 -1.29
N THR A 320 -19.86 -6.14 -2.23
CA THR A 320 -21.20 -6.33 -2.78
C THR A 320 -21.83 -7.51 -2.07
N CYS A 321 -23.09 -7.38 -1.69
CA CYS A 321 -23.86 -8.49 -1.14
C CYS A 321 -24.11 -9.53 -2.23
N SER A 322 -23.88 -10.81 -1.95
CA SER A 322 -24.13 -11.89 -2.91
C SER A 322 -25.61 -12.08 -3.20
N ALA A 323 -25.92 -12.87 -4.23
CA ALA A 323 -27.23 -13.52 -4.40
C ALA A 323 -27.49 -14.64 -3.37
N SER A 324 -26.93 -14.50 -2.16
CA SER A 324 -27.16 -15.34 -0.98
C SER A 324 -27.11 -14.50 0.31
N CYS A 325 -27.28 -13.17 0.17
CA CYS A 325 -27.42 -12.16 1.22
C CYS A 325 -26.34 -12.20 2.31
N ALA A 326 -25.14 -12.58 1.90
CA ALA A 326 -23.92 -12.55 2.69
C ALA A 326 -22.95 -11.57 2.04
N TRP A 327 -22.17 -10.87 2.86
CA TRP A 327 -21.14 -9.99 2.32
C TRP A 327 -20.06 -10.81 1.58
N GLN A 328 -19.87 -10.54 0.29
CA GLN A 328 -18.71 -11.08 -0.42
C GLN A 328 -17.41 -10.56 0.19
N PRO A 329 -16.29 -11.29 0.02
CA PRO A 329 -14.97 -10.82 0.43
C PRO A 329 -14.75 -9.37 -0.03
N CYS A 330 -14.24 -8.54 0.89
CA CYS A 330 -14.01 -7.13 0.63
C CYS A 330 -13.16 -6.96 -0.63
N VAL A 331 -13.71 -6.34 -1.68
CA VAL A 331 -12.95 -5.97 -2.87
C VAL A 331 -12.24 -4.66 -2.51
N PRO A 332 -10.91 -4.67 -2.36
CA PRO A 332 -10.18 -3.44 -2.09
C PRO A 332 -10.28 -2.48 -3.29
N PRO A 333 -10.15 -1.17 -3.09
CA PRO A 333 -10.25 -0.20 -4.19
C PRO A 333 -9.15 -0.44 -5.25
N PRO A 334 -9.35 0.05 -6.49
CA PRO A 334 -8.25 0.22 -7.42
C PRO A 334 -7.15 1.10 -6.79
N GLU A 335 -5.90 0.71 -6.96
CA GLU A 335 -4.75 1.36 -6.34
C GLU A 335 -4.73 2.87 -6.62
N ALA A 336 -4.69 3.68 -5.56
CA ALA A 336 -4.77 5.13 -5.65
C ALA A 336 -3.51 5.77 -5.08
N CYS A 337 -2.90 6.68 -5.83
CA CYS A 337 -1.69 7.41 -5.49
C CYS A 337 -1.69 8.04 -4.08
N ASN A 338 -1.23 7.33 -3.04
CA ASN A 338 -1.18 7.85 -1.67
C ASN A 338 -0.16 7.19 -0.72
N GLY A 339 0.67 6.24 -1.17
CA GLY A 339 1.68 5.61 -0.33
C GLY A 339 1.13 4.57 0.65
N ARG A 340 0.04 3.90 0.26
CA ARG A 340 -0.56 2.73 0.92
C ARG A 340 -0.77 1.64 -0.11
N ASP A 341 -0.60 0.40 0.31
CA ASP A 341 -1.17 -0.77 -0.37
C ASP A 341 -2.70 -0.62 -0.28
N ASP A 342 -3.33 -0.10 -1.34
CA ASP A 342 -4.78 0.14 -1.36
C ASP A 342 -5.53 -1.09 -1.89
N ASN A 343 -4.96 -1.78 -2.88
CA ASN A 343 -5.52 -2.98 -3.52
C ASN A 343 -5.17 -4.32 -2.81
N CYS A 344 -4.36 -4.29 -1.76
CA CYS A 344 -3.88 -5.43 -0.97
C CYS A 344 -3.04 -6.49 -1.74
N ASP A 345 -2.36 -6.15 -2.84
CA ASP A 345 -1.49 -7.09 -3.59
C ASP A 345 -0.08 -7.29 -2.97
N THR A 346 0.23 -6.58 -1.88
CA THR A 346 1.53 -6.46 -1.19
C THR A 346 2.55 -5.50 -1.81
N ARG A 347 2.15 -4.71 -2.82
CA ARG A 347 2.89 -3.55 -3.34
C ARG A 347 2.25 -2.24 -2.86
N ILE A 348 2.72 -1.12 -3.37
CA ILE A 348 2.28 0.24 -2.99
C ILE A 348 2.41 1.14 -4.23
N ASP A 349 1.29 1.75 -4.64
CA ASP A 349 1.14 2.65 -5.79
C ASP A 349 1.52 2.02 -7.17
N GLU A 350 1.56 0.69 -7.32
CA GLU A 350 2.18 -0.02 -8.46
C GLU A 350 1.42 0.05 -9.80
N THR A 351 0.16 0.48 -9.81
CA THR A 351 -0.55 0.81 -11.06
C THR A 351 -0.12 2.16 -11.66
N SER A 352 0.60 2.97 -10.89
CA SER A 352 1.07 4.30 -11.31
C SER A 352 2.48 4.25 -11.91
N GLU A 353 2.96 5.35 -12.51
CA GLU A 353 4.33 5.41 -13.03
C GLU A 353 5.40 5.34 -11.91
N CYS A 354 5.02 5.70 -10.68
CA CYS A 354 5.89 5.79 -9.51
C CYS A 354 5.14 5.99 -8.18
N THR A 355 5.78 5.61 -7.07
CA THR A 355 5.35 5.90 -5.68
C THR A 355 5.65 7.37 -5.30
N PRO A 356 4.78 8.13 -4.62
CA PRO A 356 5.01 9.54 -4.28
C PRO A 356 6.33 9.77 -3.53
N GLY A 357 7.09 10.79 -3.93
CA GLY A 357 8.38 11.10 -3.32
C GLY A 357 9.50 10.09 -3.61
N SER A 358 9.24 8.99 -4.34
CA SER A 358 10.30 8.19 -4.95
C SER A 358 11.05 9.01 -6.00
N THR A 359 12.28 8.63 -6.28
CA THR A 359 13.15 9.27 -7.26
C THR A 359 13.72 8.23 -8.21
N GLN A 360 13.84 8.58 -9.50
CA GLN A 360 14.61 7.79 -10.46
C GLN A 360 15.59 8.67 -11.23
N GLY A 361 16.65 8.05 -11.76
CA GLY A 361 17.50 8.65 -12.77
C GLY A 361 16.74 8.88 -14.08
N CYS A 362 17.05 9.99 -14.76
CA CYS A 362 16.51 10.37 -16.05
C CYS A 362 17.59 11.05 -16.90
N THR A 363 17.47 11.01 -18.22
CA THR A 363 18.37 11.74 -19.11
C THR A 363 17.86 13.18 -19.27
N THR A 364 18.73 14.15 -19.01
CA THR A 364 18.43 15.58 -19.20
C THR A 364 18.52 15.98 -20.68
N PRO A 365 18.08 17.20 -21.08
CA PRO A 365 18.24 17.69 -22.45
C PRO A 365 19.70 17.78 -22.93
N CYS A 366 20.65 18.04 -22.02
CA CYS A 366 22.08 18.07 -22.32
C CYS A 366 22.75 16.68 -22.28
N GLY A 367 22.04 15.65 -21.81
CA GLY A 367 22.50 14.25 -21.79
C GLY A 367 23.13 13.79 -20.47
N SER A 368 23.17 14.65 -19.45
CA SER A 368 23.55 14.30 -18.08
C SER A 368 22.50 13.38 -17.41
N THR A 369 22.86 12.76 -16.29
CA THR A 369 21.96 11.89 -15.52
C THR A 369 21.28 12.70 -14.41
N GLY A 370 20.14 13.30 -14.75
CA GLY A 370 19.27 14.00 -13.82
C GLY A 370 18.49 13.06 -12.92
N THR A 371 17.80 13.64 -11.94
CA THR A 371 16.84 12.97 -11.07
C THR A 371 15.46 13.55 -11.30
N ARG A 372 14.46 12.69 -11.53
CA ARG A 372 13.05 13.08 -11.49
C ARG A 372 12.41 12.53 -10.23
N ALA A 373 11.71 13.41 -9.50
CA ALA A 373 10.89 13.03 -8.35
C ALA A 373 9.49 12.67 -8.82
N CYS A 374 8.89 11.68 -8.15
CA CYS A 374 7.49 11.34 -8.35
C CYS A 374 6.59 12.38 -7.66
N GLY A 375 5.69 13.00 -8.43
CA GLY A 375 4.76 13.98 -7.90
C GLY A 375 3.67 13.37 -7.02
N ALA A 376 2.89 14.22 -6.34
CA ALA A 376 1.70 13.81 -5.57
C ALA A 376 0.53 13.27 -6.45
N THR A 377 0.76 13.15 -7.76
CA THR A 377 -0.14 12.57 -8.78
C THR A 377 0.38 11.23 -9.32
N CYS A 378 1.47 10.70 -8.75
CA CYS A 378 2.15 9.47 -9.17
C CYS A 378 2.57 9.41 -10.65
N THR A 379 2.74 10.59 -11.23
CA THR A 379 3.38 10.86 -12.51
C THR A 379 4.78 11.38 -12.24
N TRP A 380 5.74 11.02 -13.08
CA TRP A 380 7.08 11.58 -12.95
C TRP A 380 7.11 13.08 -13.26
N GLY A 381 7.71 13.87 -12.37
CA GLY A 381 7.98 15.28 -12.63
C GLY A 381 9.04 15.48 -13.72
N SER A 382 9.24 16.74 -14.11
CA SER A 382 10.35 17.14 -14.99
C SER A 382 11.69 16.60 -14.48
N CYS A 383 12.56 16.16 -15.39
CA CYS A 383 13.91 15.76 -15.03
C CYS A 383 14.68 16.97 -14.50
N VAL A 384 15.04 16.94 -13.22
CA VAL A 384 15.89 17.96 -12.60
C VAL A 384 17.34 17.51 -12.84
N ALA A 385 18.12 18.36 -13.47
CA ALA A 385 19.55 18.09 -13.69
C ALA A 385 20.29 18.01 -12.34
N PRO A 386 21.42 17.26 -12.25
CA PRO A 386 22.27 17.32 -11.07
C PRO A 386 22.86 18.73 -10.89
N ALA A 387 23.47 18.99 -9.74
CA ALA A 387 24.36 20.14 -9.62
C ALA A 387 25.68 19.88 -10.37
N GLU A 388 26.24 20.94 -10.97
CA GLU A 388 27.52 20.93 -11.67
C GLU A 388 28.61 20.15 -10.93
N SER A 389 29.36 19.34 -11.68
CA SER A 389 30.30 18.37 -11.14
C SER A 389 31.59 18.34 -11.96
N CYS A 390 32.52 19.25 -11.69
CA CYS A 390 33.84 19.40 -12.35
C CYS A 390 34.32 18.19 -13.19
N ASN A 391 33.96 18.14 -14.47
CA ASN A 391 34.35 17.07 -15.39
C ASN A 391 34.46 17.50 -16.87
N GLY A 392 34.28 18.78 -17.19
CA GLY A 392 34.32 19.29 -18.55
C GLY A 392 33.03 19.05 -19.34
N ARG A 393 31.89 19.02 -18.65
CA ARG A 393 30.54 18.91 -19.21
C ARG A 393 29.62 19.96 -18.60
N ASP A 394 28.60 20.30 -19.36
CA ASP A 394 27.38 20.93 -18.88
C ASP A 394 26.53 19.81 -18.26
N ASP A 395 26.49 19.75 -16.92
CA ASP A 395 25.76 18.72 -16.16
C ASP A 395 24.40 19.24 -15.68
N ASP A 396 24.29 20.52 -15.30
CA ASP A 396 23.03 21.16 -14.87
C ASP A 396 22.15 21.68 -16.03
N CYS A 397 22.68 21.67 -17.26
CA CYS A 397 22.07 22.15 -18.51
C CYS A 397 21.88 23.69 -18.60
N ASP A 398 22.63 24.53 -17.87
CA ASP A 398 22.55 26.01 -17.99
C ASP A 398 23.23 26.60 -19.24
N THR A 399 23.88 25.76 -20.06
CA THR A 399 24.70 26.08 -21.25
C THR A 399 26.12 26.59 -20.99
N THR A 400 26.56 26.64 -19.73
CA THR A 400 27.97 26.77 -19.36
C THR A 400 28.55 25.43 -18.90
N ILE A 401 29.85 25.37 -18.58
CA ILE A 401 30.57 24.12 -18.28
C ILE A 401 31.39 24.33 -17.02
N ASP A 402 31.24 23.44 -16.04
CA ASP A 402 31.88 23.49 -14.72
C ASP A 402 31.66 24.87 -14.03
N ASN A 403 30.45 25.44 -14.14
CA ASN A 403 30.05 26.70 -13.50
C ASN A 403 29.88 26.53 -11.97
N GLY A 404 29.98 27.66 -11.25
CA GLY A 404 29.95 27.68 -9.77
C GLY A 404 31.26 27.27 -9.07
N PHE A 405 32.24 26.70 -9.78
CA PHE A 405 33.58 26.40 -9.27
C PHE A 405 34.57 27.59 -9.37
N GLU A 406 35.77 27.46 -8.78
CA GLU A 406 36.78 28.54 -8.79
C GLU A 406 37.45 28.75 -10.15
N CYS A 407 37.49 27.70 -10.98
CA CYS A 407 38.15 27.67 -12.28
C CYS A 407 37.74 26.42 -13.08
N LEU A 408 37.87 26.48 -14.40
CA LEU A 408 37.67 25.34 -15.29
C LEU A 408 38.90 24.41 -15.24
N ALA A 409 38.69 23.10 -15.12
CA ALA A 409 39.77 22.12 -14.94
C ALA A 409 40.88 22.23 -16.01
N GLY A 410 42.14 22.18 -15.58
CA GLY A 410 43.31 22.28 -16.47
C GLY A 410 43.62 23.69 -17.00
N THR A 411 42.80 24.71 -16.73
CA THR A 411 43.15 26.10 -17.08
C THR A 411 44.31 26.63 -16.24
N SER A 412 45.13 27.49 -16.82
CA SER A 412 46.23 28.18 -16.13
C SER A 412 45.82 29.60 -15.73
N GLY A 413 46.11 29.97 -14.48
CA GLY A 413 45.83 31.29 -13.91
C GLY A 413 47.05 31.89 -13.24
N GLY A 414 47.06 33.22 -13.14
CA GLY A 414 48.05 33.93 -12.33
C GLY A 414 47.81 33.75 -10.83
N CYS A 415 48.88 33.86 -10.05
CA CYS A 415 48.86 33.89 -8.59
C CYS A 415 50.03 34.70 -8.04
N THR A 416 50.01 34.96 -6.74
CA THR A 416 51.14 35.51 -5.99
C THR A 416 51.71 34.40 -5.11
N ALA A 417 53.00 34.13 -5.22
CA ALA A 417 53.69 33.13 -4.41
C ALA A 417 54.00 33.67 -3.00
N SER A 418 54.47 32.80 -2.10
CA SER A 418 54.69 33.14 -0.68
C SER A 418 55.70 34.27 -0.43
N CYS A 419 56.68 34.46 -1.32
CA CYS A 419 57.64 35.56 -1.27
C CYS A 419 57.14 36.87 -1.91
N GLY A 420 55.97 36.86 -2.56
CA GLY A 420 55.36 38.03 -3.24
C GLY A 420 55.51 38.03 -4.77
N THR A 421 56.30 37.12 -5.33
CA THR A 421 56.54 37.00 -6.78
C THR A 421 55.30 36.52 -7.54
N ALA A 422 55.14 36.98 -8.79
CA ALA A 422 54.03 36.59 -9.65
C ALA A 422 54.24 35.19 -10.24
N GLY A 423 53.52 34.20 -9.73
CA GLY A 423 53.58 32.81 -10.16
C GLY A 423 52.42 32.38 -11.06
N THR A 424 52.46 31.11 -11.46
CA THR A 424 51.39 30.44 -12.20
C THR A 424 50.78 29.31 -11.39
N ARG A 425 49.49 29.06 -11.58
CA ARG A 425 48.76 27.94 -10.97
C ARG A 425 47.90 27.26 -12.02
N VAL A 426 47.76 25.95 -11.92
CA VAL A 426 46.88 25.15 -12.77
C VAL A 426 45.64 24.78 -11.97
N CYS A 427 44.47 24.90 -12.58
CA CYS A 427 43.21 24.46 -12.01
C CYS A 427 43.19 22.92 -11.94
N SER A 428 42.88 22.36 -10.77
CA SER A 428 42.88 20.92 -10.54
C SER A 428 41.76 20.20 -11.32
N ALA A 429 41.82 18.87 -11.36
CA ALA A 429 40.68 18.02 -11.75
C ALA A 429 39.52 18.01 -10.73
N SER A 430 39.51 18.95 -9.78
CA SER A 430 38.41 19.24 -8.86
C SER A 430 38.00 20.72 -8.90
N CYS A 431 38.34 21.42 -9.99
CA CYS A 431 37.97 22.81 -10.30
C CYS A 431 38.30 23.81 -9.17
N ALA A 432 39.39 23.51 -8.47
CA ALA A 432 39.98 24.35 -7.43
C ALA A 432 41.39 24.76 -7.84
N TRP A 433 41.82 25.94 -7.41
CA TRP A 433 43.15 26.42 -7.78
C TRP A 433 44.26 25.61 -7.09
N GLY A 434 45.15 25.02 -7.90
CA GLY A 434 46.37 24.38 -7.41
C GLY A 434 47.33 25.36 -6.75
N ALA A 435 48.35 24.81 -6.07
CA ALA A 435 49.40 25.60 -5.43
C ALA A 435 50.08 26.55 -6.44
N CYS A 436 50.41 27.77 -5.98
CA CYS A 436 51.12 28.73 -6.80
C CYS A 436 52.55 28.23 -7.04
N THR A 437 52.88 27.99 -8.31
CA THR A 437 54.23 27.67 -8.76
C THR A 437 54.91 28.97 -9.14
N PRO A 438 55.92 29.44 -8.40
CA PRO A 438 56.67 30.65 -8.76
C PRO A 438 57.46 30.44 -10.06
N PRO A 439 57.95 31.53 -10.70
CA PRO A 439 58.92 31.40 -11.80
C PRO A 439 60.24 30.81 -11.29
N ALA A 440 61.17 30.51 -12.21
CA ALA A 440 62.54 30.21 -11.85
C ALA A 440 63.35 31.50 -11.67
N GLU A 441 64.38 31.43 -10.82
CA GLU A 441 65.32 32.52 -10.52
C GLU A 441 65.77 33.33 -11.74
N THR A 442 65.64 34.66 -11.65
CA THR A 442 66.14 35.62 -12.65
C THR A 442 67.18 36.54 -12.00
N CYS A 443 68.34 36.72 -12.64
CA CYS A 443 69.48 37.45 -12.09
C CYS A 443 69.14 38.94 -11.87
N ASN A 444 68.66 39.28 -10.67
CA ASN A 444 68.03 40.57 -10.38
C ASN A 444 68.13 41.01 -8.90
N GLY A 445 68.62 40.15 -7.99
CA GLY A 445 68.73 40.47 -6.56
C GLY A 445 67.49 40.16 -5.71
N ALA A 446 66.50 39.45 -6.25
CA ALA A 446 65.33 38.95 -5.56
C ALA A 446 65.33 37.42 -5.42
N ASP A 447 64.39 36.94 -4.61
CA ASP A 447 64.02 35.53 -4.42
C ASP A 447 62.77 35.32 -5.30
N ASP A 448 62.98 34.95 -6.57
CA ASP A 448 61.92 34.79 -7.58
C ASP A 448 61.23 33.43 -7.44
N ASP A 449 61.98 32.37 -7.12
CA ASP A 449 61.45 31.00 -6.92
C ASP A 449 60.99 30.68 -5.48
N CYS A 450 61.16 31.64 -4.57
CA CYS A 450 60.76 31.61 -3.16
C CYS A 450 61.44 30.55 -2.29
N ASP A 451 62.61 30.00 -2.64
CA ASP A 451 63.35 29.07 -1.76
C ASP A 451 64.05 29.77 -0.57
N GLY A 452 64.18 31.10 -0.62
CA GLY A 452 64.73 31.93 0.45
C GLY A 452 66.19 32.33 0.26
N VAL A 453 66.80 32.04 -0.90
CA VAL A 453 68.14 32.51 -1.27
C VAL A 453 68.09 33.21 -2.64
N ALA A 454 68.11 34.54 -2.62
CA ALA A 454 68.11 35.37 -3.83
C ALA A 454 69.33 35.13 -4.74
N ASP A 455 69.10 35.16 -6.06
CA ASP A 455 70.05 34.81 -7.11
C ASP A 455 70.73 33.44 -6.88
N ASN A 456 70.01 32.44 -6.36
CA ASN A 456 70.52 31.07 -6.26
C ASN A 456 70.39 30.30 -7.58
N GLY A 457 70.92 29.07 -7.59
CA GLY A 457 70.70 28.15 -8.70
C GLY A 457 71.38 28.56 -10.02
N PHE A 458 72.01 29.75 -10.06
CA PHE A 458 72.59 30.32 -11.26
C PHE A 458 73.70 29.45 -11.84
N ARG A 459 73.48 29.12 -13.11
CA ARG A 459 74.24 28.12 -13.86
C ARG A 459 75.25 28.81 -14.75
N THR A 460 76.05 28.03 -15.48
CA THR A 460 77.24 28.57 -16.14
C THR A 460 76.88 29.49 -17.30
N VAL A 461 76.98 30.81 -17.09
CA VAL A 461 76.61 31.81 -18.09
C VAL A 461 77.75 32.01 -19.07
N VAL A 462 77.56 31.55 -20.30
CA VAL A 462 78.47 31.84 -21.42
C VAL A 462 78.14 33.22 -21.97
N GLN A 463 79.10 34.15 -21.92
CA GLN A 463 78.93 35.53 -22.38
C GLN A 463 79.98 35.89 -23.44
N THR A 464 79.58 36.70 -24.42
CA THR A 464 80.51 37.28 -25.40
C THR A 464 80.91 38.69 -24.96
N THR A 465 82.20 38.90 -24.75
CA THR A 465 82.79 40.20 -24.42
C THR A 465 83.86 40.59 -25.47
N THR A 466 84.59 41.67 -25.25
CA THR A 466 85.67 42.11 -26.14
C THR A 466 87.02 42.10 -25.43
N TYR A 467 88.10 41.93 -26.17
CA TYR A 467 89.45 42.10 -25.62
C TYR A 467 89.70 43.56 -25.17
N ALA A 468 89.00 44.55 -25.75
CA ALA A 468 89.03 45.91 -25.21
C ALA A 468 88.44 45.94 -23.79
N THR A 469 87.31 45.27 -23.56
CA THR A 469 86.69 45.11 -22.22
C THR A 469 87.62 44.38 -21.26
N LEU A 470 88.18 43.23 -21.64
CA LEU A 470 89.09 42.47 -20.77
C LEU A 470 90.37 43.26 -20.44
N SER A 471 90.87 44.07 -21.37
CA SER A 471 92.05 44.91 -21.16
C SER A 471 91.87 46.03 -20.12
N THR A 472 90.64 46.38 -19.72
CA THR A 472 90.43 47.33 -18.61
C THR A 472 90.68 46.70 -17.24
N TYR A 473 90.54 45.37 -17.12
CA TYR A 473 90.82 44.62 -15.89
C TYR A 473 92.30 44.24 -15.77
N LEU A 474 92.92 43.81 -16.88
CA LEU A 474 94.37 43.60 -17.03
C LEU A 474 94.81 43.88 -18.48
N SER A 475 95.65 44.89 -18.67
CA SER A 475 96.02 45.44 -19.99
C SER A 475 96.77 44.48 -20.93
N SER A 476 97.30 43.37 -20.41
CA SER A 476 97.90 42.29 -21.20
C SER A 476 96.86 41.42 -21.93
N CYS A 477 95.63 41.28 -21.41
CA CYS A 477 94.57 40.53 -22.07
C CYS A 477 93.85 41.37 -23.13
N ASN A 478 94.59 41.71 -24.19
CA ASN A 478 94.17 42.64 -25.25
C ASN A 478 94.06 41.96 -26.64
N GLY A 479 94.20 40.64 -26.72
CA GLY A 479 94.08 39.88 -27.98
C GLY A 479 95.30 39.97 -28.91
N THR A 480 96.33 40.75 -28.55
CA THR A 480 97.59 40.87 -29.31
C THR A 480 98.82 40.50 -28.49
N THR A 481 98.87 40.95 -27.23
CA THR A 481 99.88 40.54 -26.23
C THR A 481 99.56 39.16 -25.67
N GLN A 482 98.28 38.87 -25.47
CA GLN A 482 97.78 37.56 -25.03
C GLN A 482 96.35 37.35 -25.55
N LEU A 483 96.07 36.16 -26.08
CA LEU A 483 94.70 35.68 -26.40
C LEU A 483 94.18 34.73 -25.31
N VAL A 484 95.08 33.93 -24.73
CA VAL A 484 94.78 32.98 -23.64
C VAL A 484 96.03 32.84 -22.76
N GLY A 485 95.87 32.65 -21.46
CA GLY A 485 96.99 32.60 -20.50
C GLY A 485 96.60 33.15 -19.12
N PRO A 486 97.52 33.16 -18.15
CA PRO A 486 97.19 33.43 -16.75
C PRO A 486 96.72 34.87 -16.48
N GLU A 487 97.19 35.86 -17.25
CA GLU A 487 96.70 37.24 -17.15
C GLU A 487 95.31 37.42 -17.79
N CYS A 488 95.00 36.69 -18.88
CA CYS A 488 93.65 36.62 -19.42
C CYS A 488 92.68 35.88 -18.48
N ASN A 489 93.09 34.77 -17.86
CA ASN A 489 92.29 34.10 -16.83
C ASN A 489 91.90 35.09 -15.71
N ALA A 490 92.84 35.95 -15.29
CA ALA A 490 92.60 36.96 -14.27
C ALA A 490 91.72 38.13 -14.76
N ALA A 491 91.86 38.55 -16.02
CA ALA A 491 90.91 39.51 -16.63
C ALA A 491 89.48 38.96 -16.66
N VAL A 492 89.31 37.68 -17.03
CA VAL A 492 88.01 37.00 -17.09
C VAL A 492 87.43 36.76 -15.68
N HIS A 493 88.25 36.37 -14.71
CA HIS A 493 87.85 36.23 -13.31
C HIS A 493 87.26 37.54 -12.76
N ARG A 494 87.95 38.67 -12.95
CA ARG A 494 87.47 40.00 -12.51
C ARG A 494 86.27 40.51 -13.29
N PHE A 495 86.19 40.21 -14.60
CA PHE A 495 85.02 40.53 -15.42
C PHE A 495 83.78 39.80 -14.91
N CYS A 496 83.85 38.47 -14.75
CA CYS A 496 82.73 37.67 -14.28
C CYS A 496 82.37 37.93 -12.81
N GLY A 497 83.35 38.17 -11.93
CA GLY A 497 83.10 38.60 -10.54
C GLY A 497 82.47 39.99 -10.42
N GLY A 498 82.46 40.78 -11.50
CA GLY A 498 81.70 42.03 -11.61
C GLY A 498 80.31 41.88 -12.26
N ALA A 499 79.90 40.67 -12.64
CA ALA A 499 78.67 40.41 -13.40
C ALA A 499 77.44 40.06 -12.54
N GLY A 500 77.54 40.22 -11.21
CA GLY A 500 76.46 39.91 -10.27
C GLY A 500 76.35 38.42 -9.95
N CYS A 501 75.67 37.66 -10.81
CA CYS A 501 75.30 36.26 -10.56
C CYS A 501 76.42 35.24 -10.89
N ALA A 502 77.68 35.67 -10.77
CA ALA A 502 78.87 34.83 -10.86
C ALA A 502 79.99 35.46 -10.01
N ASN A 503 80.83 34.63 -9.39
CA ASN A 503 81.96 35.10 -8.57
C ASN A 503 83.32 34.88 -9.23
N SER A 504 83.35 34.20 -10.38
CA SER A 504 84.56 33.89 -11.14
C SER A 504 84.22 33.53 -12.59
N GLY A 505 85.24 33.29 -13.41
CA GLY A 505 85.05 32.82 -14.78
C GLY A 505 86.32 32.28 -15.41
N PHE A 506 86.16 31.53 -16.50
CA PHE A 506 87.25 30.97 -17.29
C PHE A 506 87.10 31.27 -18.78
N GLY A 507 88.25 31.31 -19.46
CA GLY A 507 88.34 31.55 -20.90
C GLY A 507 89.51 32.45 -21.28
N PRO A 508 89.54 32.98 -22.52
CA PRO A 508 88.49 32.83 -23.53
C PRO A 508 88.24 31.36 -23.92
N VAL A 509 86.96 30.96 -23.95
CA VAL A 509 86.54 29.63 -24.43
C VAL A 509 86.46 29.60 -25.95
N GLU A 510 86.11 30.72 -26.57
CA GLU A 510 86.26 30.98 -28.00
C GLU A 510 86.73 32.43 -28.20
N ALA A 511 87.35 32.74 -29.34
CA ALA A 511 87.73 34.11 -29.68
C ALA A 511 87.75 34.34 -31.18
N ALA A 512 87.48 35.57 -31.59
CA ALA A 512 87.62 36.05 -32.96
C ALA A 512 88.28 37.45 -32.96
N ALA A 513 88.30 38.14 -34.10
CA ALA A 513 88.97 39.43 -34.24
C ALA A 513 88.36 40.51 -33.33
N GLY A 514 88.95 40.71 -32.15
CA GLY A 514 88.52 41.67 -31.13
C GLY A 514 87.53 41.14 -30.08
N SER A 515 86.88 40.00 -30.31
CA SER A 515 85.90 39.39 -29.39
C SER A 515 86.45 38.16 -28.66
N ALA A 516 85.95 37.96 -27.44
CA ALA A 516 86.29 36.85 -26.56
C ALA A 516 85.00 36.31 -25.93
N THR A 517 84.72 35.02 -26.10
CA THR A 517 83.65 34.31 -25.39
C THR A 517 84.21 33.79 -24.07
N VAL A 518 83.52 34.00 -22.97
CA VAL A 518 83.93 33.62 -21.61
C VAL A 518 82.82 32.85 -20.90
N ALA A 519 83.18 32.02 -19.92
CA ALA A 519 82.22 31.32 -19.08
C ALA A 519 82.29 31.88 -17.66
N CYS A 520 81.25 32.57 -17.23
CA CYS A 520 81.07 33.05 -15.87
C CYS A 520 80.40 31.96 -15.02
N VAL A 521 80.93 31.71 -13.82
CA VAL A 521 80.55 30.60 -12.95
C VAL A 521 80.53 31.01 -11.48
N ILE A 522 79.78 30.25 -10.69
CA ILE A 522 79.94 30.19 -9.23
C ILE A 522 80.92 29.06 -8.91
N GLY A 523 82.02 29.39 -8.24
CA GLY A 523 83.01 28.43 -7.75
C GLY A 523 83.83 29.02 -6.60
N GLU A 524 84.51 28.18 -5.81
CA GLU A 524 85.28 28.68 -4.68
C GLU A 524 86.68 29.09 -5.10
N ALA A 525 87.03 30.37 -4.92
CA ALA A 525 88.37 30.88 -5.13
C ALA A 525 89.26 30.60 -3.90
N HIS A 526 90.32 29.80 -4.09
CA HIS A 526 91.28 29.43 -3.06
C HIS A 526 92.70 29.83 -3.47
N ASN A 527 93.51 30.38 -2.55
CA ASN A 527 94.95 30.49 -2.79
C ASN A 527 95.62 29.12 -2.58
N ALA A 528 96.02 28.47 -3.67
CA ALA A 528 96.77 27.23 -3.63
C ALA A 528 98.27 27.47 -3.43
N GLY A 529 98.81 28.50 -4.09
CA GLY A 529 100.25 28.76 -4.18
C GLY A 529 100.97 27.79 -5.11
N PHE A 530 101.88 28.29 -5.94
CA PHE A 530 102.66 27.46 -6.87
C PHE A 530 103.43 26.32 -6.18
N PRO A 531 104.06 26.50 -4.99
CA PRO A 531 104.74 25.39 -4.31
C PRO A 531 103.84 24.19 -3.97
N ALA A 532 102.55 24.41 -3.69
CA ALA A 532 101.60 23.33 -3.41
C ALA A 532 101.08 22.65 -4.68
N LEU A 533 100.96 23.40 -5.79
CA LEU A 533 100.64 22.85 -7.11
C LEU A 533 101.84 22.04 -7.65
N GLN A 534 103.06 22.53 -7.48
CA GLN A 534 104.29 21.84 -7.87
C GLN A 534 104.46 20.50 -7.14
N ALA A 535 104.10 20.44 -5.85
CA ALA A 535 104.12 19.20 -5.07
C ALA A 535 103.12 18.12 -5.57
N ILE A 536 102.09 18.53 -6.34
CA ILE A 536 101.10 17.63 -6.95
C ILE A 536 101.48 17.30 -8.41
N HIS A 537 102.08 18.24 -9.13
CA HIS A 537 102.64 18.04 -10.46
C HIS A 537 103.87 18.93 -10.68
N ALA A 538 105.06 18.32 -10.71
CA ALA A 538 106.34 19.04 -10.66
C ALA A 538 106.57 20.09 -11.77
N GLY A 539 105.86 19.98 -12.90
CA GLY A 539 105.89 20.95 -13.98
C GLY A 539 105.12 22.26 -13.72
N CYS A 540 104.22 22.32 -12.74
CA CYS A 540 103.50 23.56 -12.40
C CYS A 540 104.25 24.33 -11.29
N ASP A 541 105.31 25.03 -11.68
CA ASP A 541 106.25 25.68 -10.76
C ASP A 541 106.04 27.21 -10.63
N GLY A 542 105.23 27.82 -11.49
CA GLY A 542 105.02 29.27 -11.54
C GLY A 542 106.18 30.08 -12.16
N VAL A 543 107.21 29.40 -12.64
CA VAL A 543 108.45 29.99 -13.18
C VAL A 543 108.65 29.59 -14.65
N VAL A 544 108.55 28.30 -14.95
CA VAL A 544 108.54 27.72 -16.30
C VAL A 544 107.12 27.55 -16.82
N GLU A 545 106.19 27.05 -16.00
CA GLU A 545 104.75 26.97 -16.33
C GLU A 545 103.91 27.67 -15.26
N ARG A 546 103.19 28.73 -15.67
CA ARG A 546 102.20 29.45 -14.84
C ARG A 546 100.76 29.03 -15.12
N ALA A 547 100.47 28.71 -16.37
CA ALA A 547 99.24 28.09 -16.84
C ALA A 547 99.59 27.20 -18.04
N GLY A 548 98.86 26.10 -18.21
CA GLY A 548 99.20 25.05 -19.17
C GLY A 548 98.61 23.70 -18.75
N PRO A 549 98.97 22.60 -19.44
CA PRO A 549 98.43 21.27 -19.16
C PRO A 549 98.93 20.70 -17.83
N ASN A 550 100.16 21.02 -17.40
CA ASN A 550 100.71 20.52 -16.14
C ASN A 550 100.06 21.23 -14.95
N CYS A 551 99.86 22.55 -15.06
CA CYS A 551 99.08 23.30 -14.08
C CYS A 551 97.60 22.91 -14.05
N SER A 552 96.97 22.66 -15.21
CA SER A 552 95.57 22.20 -15.25
C SER A 552 95.39 20.87 -14.48
N ALA A 553 96.33 19.93 -14.64
CA ALA A 553 96.37 18.69 -13.86
C ALA A 553 96.66 18.91 -12.37
N ALA A 554 97.59 19.80 -12.02
CA ALA A 554 97.86 20.15 -10.63
C ALA A 554 96.62 20.71 -9.93
N ILE A 555 95.93 21.68 -10.56
CA ILE A 555 94.78 22.38 -10.00
C ILE A 555 93.59 21.44 -9.82
N LYS A 556 93.23 20.65 -10.84
CA LYS A 556 92.14 19.67 -10.73
C LYS A 556 92.40 18.67 -9.59
N ARG A 557 93.63 18.19 -9.42
CA ARG A 557 94.01 17.28 -8.33
C ARG A 557 94.00 17.97 -6.95
N TRP A 558 94.38 19.25 -6.89
CA TRP A 558 94.36 20.08 -5.67
C TRP A 558 92.93 20.40 -5.19
N CYS A 559 92.01 20.63 -6.12
CA CYS A 559 90.57 20.80 -5.83
C CYS A 559 89.90 19.47 -5.46
N ALA A 560 90.24 18.37 -6.15
CA ALA A 560 89.72 17.04 -5.84
C ALA A 560 90.08 16.56 -4.42
N SER A 561 91.28 16.88 -3.91
CA SER A 561 91.66 16.57 -2.53
C SER A 561 90.94 17.41 -1.46
N ARG A 562 90.05 18.34 -1.88
CA ARG A 562 89.17 19.16 -1.04
C ARG A 562 87.68 18.87 -1.26
N GLY A 563 87.34 17.84 -2.05
CA GLY A 563 85.95 17.40 -2.28
C GLY A 563 85.24 18.01 -3.50
N PHE A 564 85.92 18.89 -4.26
CA PHE A 564 85.38 19.45 -5.50
C PHE A 564 85.56 18.48 -6.67
N ALA A 565 84.75 18.60 -7.72
CA ALA A 565 84.90 17.76 -8.90
C ALA A 565 86.16 18.09 -9.68
N SER A 566 86.44 19.38 -9.85
CA SER A 566 87.52 19.91 -10.69
C SER A 566 87.91 21.34 -10.25
N GLY A 567 88.80 21.97 -10.99
CA GLY A 567 89.09 23.40 -10.85
C GLY A 567 89.92 23.96 -11.98
N PHE A 568 89.92 25.29 -12.11
CA PHE A 568 90.61 26.03 -13.18
C PHE A 568 91.45 27.18 -12.63
N GLY A 569 92.36 27.69 -13.46
CA GLY A 569 93.22 28.83 -13.16
C GLY A 569 94.67 28.64 -13.62
N PRO A 570 95.63 29.37 -13.02
CA PRO A 570 95.41 30.39 -11.99
C PRO A 570 94.51 31.53 -12.46
N VAL A 571 93.74 32.11 -11.54
CA VAL A 571 92.81 33.24 -11.76
C VAL A 571 93.27 34.54 -11.10
N GLU A 572 94.19 34.46 -10.14
CA GLU A 572 95.06 35.57 -9.73
C GLU A 572 96.43 34.95 -9.47
N ASN A 573 97.51 35.58 -9.93
CA ASN A 573 98.85 34.99 -9.80
C ASN A 573 99.93 36.05 -9.60
N SER A 574 100.80 35.81 -8.62
CA SER A 574 101.98 36.62 -8.31
C SER A 574 102.91 35.75 -7.47
N TYR A 575 103.93 35.15 -8.09
CA TYR A 575 104.78 34.14 -7.45
C TYR A 575 105.25 34.58 -6.05
N PRO A 576 105.05 33.77 -4.99
CA PRO A 576 104.66 32.35 -5.02
C PRO A 576 103.14 32.08 -5.07
N ASP A 577 102.28 33.11 -4.97
CA ASP A 577 100.84 32.96 -4.87
C ASP A 577 100.17 32.58 -6.20
N ALA A 578 99.18 31.69 -6.10
CA ALA A 578 98.39 31.20 -7.21
C ALA A 578 96.97 30.89 -6.73
N TRP A 579 96.02 31.76 -7.06
CA TRP A 579 94.61 31.54 -6.80
C TRP A 579 94.01 30.65 -7.87
N VAL A 580 93.21 29.68 -7.45
CA VAL A 580 92.53 28.69 -8.29
C VAL A 580 91.06 28.68 -7.93
N VAL A 581 90.18 28.35 -8.88
CA VAL A 581 88.74 28.23 -8.61
C VAL A 581 88.34 26.77 -8.70
N CYS A 582 87.88 26.22 -7.58
CA CYS A 582 87.36 24.86 -7.49
C CYS A 582 85.85 24.85 -7.77
N VAL A 583 85.38 23.89 -8.56
CA VAL A 583 83.97 23.78 -8.98
C VAL A 583 83.31 22.53 -8.37
N PRO A 584 82.11 22.66 -7.77
CA PRO A 584 81.47 21.56 -7.05
C PRO A 584 80.88 20.52 -8.00
N SER A 585 80.77 19.28 -7.52
CA SER A 585 80.22 18.14 -8.26
C SER A 585 78.74 18.27 -8.66
N ALA A 586 78.05 19.31 -8.18
CA ALA A 586 76.69 19.64 -8.60
C ALA A 586 76.65 20.31 -9.99
N THR A 587 77.62 21.18 -10.30
CA THR A 587 77.63 22.02 -11.53
C THR A 587 78.70 21.62 -12.54
N ALA A 588 79.60 20.70 -12.17
CA ALA A 588 80.70 20.25 -13.02
C ALA A 588 80.69 18.72 -13.21
N ARG A 589 81.05 18.24 -14.40
CA ARG A 589 81.30 16.82 -14.71
C ARG A 589 82.65 16.66 -15.41
N ILE A 590 83.53 15.81 -14.88
CA ILE A 590 84.74 15.40 -15.61
C ILE A 590 84.36 14.26 -16.55
N LEU A 591 84.58 14.47 -17.84
CA LEU A 591 84.34 13.48 -18.90
C LEU A 591 85.66 13.13 -19.61
N ALA A 592 85.74 11.92 -20.14
CA ALA A 592 86.86 11.47 -20.97
C ALA A 592 86.54 11.62 -22.46
N THR A 593 87.54 12.01 -23.24
CA THR A 593 87.53 12.17 -24.70
C THR A 593 88.93 11.89 -25.25
N THR A 594 89.15 12.08 -26.55
CA THR A 594 90.46 12.01 -27.17
C THR A 594 90.79 13.29 -27.95
N TYR A 595 92.06 13.57 -28.19
CA TYR A 595 92.44 14.65 -29.10
C TYR A 595 92.02 14.34 -30.54
N THR A 596 91.99 13.06 -30.94
CA THR A 596 91.33 12.62 -32.18
C THR A 596 89.89 13.14 -32.26
N GLU A 597 89.10 13.00 -31.19
CA GLU A 597 87.71 13.48 -31.14
C GLU A 597 87.63 15.03 -31.07
N LEU A 598 88.39 15.68 -30.19
CA LEU A 598 88.42 17.15 -30.07
C LEU A 598 88.85 17.84 -31.37
N SER A 599 89.70 17.19 -32.18
CA SER A 599 90.13 17.72 -33.48
C SER A 599 88.99 17.86 -34.50
N THR A 600 87.86 17.16 -34.30
CA THR A 600 86.65 17.31 -35.13
C THR A 600 85.92 18.63 -34.88
N HIS A 601 86.13 19.26 -33.71
CA HIS A 601 85.61 20.59 -33.38
C HIS A 601 86.62 21.70 -33.73
N GLN A 602 87.91 21.52 -33.42
CA GLN A 602 88.99 22.43 -33.83
C GLN A 602 90.22 21.64 -34.31
N PRO A 603 90.58 21.65 -35.61
CA PRO A 603 91.62 20.80 -36.19
C PRO A 603 93.01 20.88 -35.54
N TYR A 604 93.34 21.99 -34.87
CA TYR A 604 94.61 22.18 -34.18
C TYR A 604 94.67 21.51 -32.80
N CYS A 605 93.53 21.24 -32.13
CA CYS A 605 93.48 20.48 -30.88
C CYS A 605 93.57 18.96 -31.12
N ASN A 606 94.65 18.54 -31.78
CA ASN A 606 94.89 17.17 -32.22
C ASN A 606 95.98 16.46 -31.39
N GLY A 607 96.41 17.03 -30.27
CA GLY A 607 97.35 16.41 -29.34
C GLY A 607 98.81 16.36 -29.84
N THR A 608 99.07 16.79 -31.07
CA THR A 608 100.42 16.92 -31.65
C THR A 608 100.78 18.38 -31.98
N THR A 609 99.80 19.16 -32.42
CA THR A 609 99.94 20.61 -32.69
C THR A 609 99.63 21.43 -31.43
N GLU A 610 98.45 21.23 -30.84
CA GLU A 610 98.05 21.84 -29.57
C GLU A 610 97.50 20.77 -28.61
N ARG A 611 97.84 20.91 -27.32
CA ARG A 611 97.29 20.11 -26.20
C ARG A 611 96.50 20.91 -25.17
N TRP A 612 96.70 22.22 -25.16
CA TRP A 612 96.13 23.22 -24.27
C TRP A 612 96.34 24.59 -24.93
N GLY A 613 95.36 25.47 -24.88
CA GLY A 613 95.38 26.75 -25.61
C GLY A 613 94.00 27.11 -26.16
N LEU A 614 93.95 28.09 -27.06
CA LEU A 614 92.68 28.64 -27.56
C LEU A 614 91.92 27.64 -28.45
N HIS A 615 92.62 26.86 -29.27
CA HIS A 615 91.96 25.86 -30.13
C HIS A 615 91.43 24.69 -29.30
N CYS A 616 92.16 24.27 -28.27
CA CYS A 616 91.64 23.26 -27.34
C CYS A 616 90.51 23.79 -26.45
N ASN A 617 90.55 25.04 -25.99
CA ASN A 617 89.44 25.66 -25.27
C ASN A 617 88.15 25.65 -26.11
N SER A 618 88.23 26.05 -27.40
CA SER A 618 87.05 26.07 -28.29
C SER A 618 86.58 24.67 -28.67
N ALA A 619 87.50 23.70 -28.89
CA ALA A 619 87.12 22.30 -29.09
C ALA A 619 86.31 21.77 -27.89
N ILE A 620 86.79 22.01 -26.67
CA ILE A 620 86.17 21.53 -25.43
C ILE A 620 84.82 22.21 -25.18
N HIS A 621 84.75 23.54 -25.41
CA HIS A 621 83.50 24.30 -25.35
C HIS A 621 82.41 23.68 -26.24
N GLN A 622 82.73 23.47 -27.52
CA GLN A 622 81.80 22.92 -28.50
C GLN A 622 81.47 21.44 -28.22
N TRP A 623 82.45 20.65 -27.79
CA TRP A 623 82.29 19.22 -27.46
C TRP A 623 81.37 18.99 -26.24
N CYS A 624 81.47 19.85 -25.22
CA CYS A 624 80.58 19.85 -24.06
C CYS A 624 79.17 20.35 -24.43
N ARG A 625 79.05 21.38 -25.27
CA ARG A 625 77.74 21.89 -25.74
C ARG A 625 77.00 20.89 -26.63
N ALA A 626 77.72 20.14 -27.46
CA ALA A 626 77.16 19.01 -28.21
C ALA A 626 76.60 17.88 -27.33
N ARG A 627 76.84 17.92 -26.01
CA ARG A 627 76.37 16.95 -25.00
C ARG A 627 75.36 17.54 -24.00
N GLY A 628 74.88 18.76 -24.23
CA GLY A 628 73.85 19.40 -23.39
C GLY A 628 74.39 20.12 -22.15
N HIS A 629 75.70 20.29 -22.02
CA HIS A 629 76.30 21.17 -21.01
C HIS A 629 76.42 22.61 -21.55
N ALA A 630 76.54 23.63 -20.68
CA ALA A 630 76.68 25.02 -21.12
C ALA A 630 78.00 25.28 -21.88
N THR A 631 79.08 24.64 -21.43
CA THR A 631 80.47 24.90 -21.84
C THR A 631 81.39 23.86 -21.19
N GLY A 632 82.71 23.98 -21.37
CA GLY A 632 83.70 23.25 -20.58
C GLY A 632 85.11 23.83 -20.65
N PHE A 633 86.01 23.29 -19.82
CA PHE A 633 87.42 23.67 -19.74
C PHE A 633 88.36 22.47 -19.61
N GLY A 634 89.62 22.65 -19.98
CA GLY A 634 90.68 21.65 -19.84
C GLY A 634 91.68 21.71 -21.00
N PRO A 635 92.38 20.59 -21.31
CA PRO A 635 92.30 19.30 -20.60
C PRO A 635 92.80 19.39 -19.15
N VAL A 636 92.06 18.79 -18.23
CA VAL A 636 92.37 18.75 -16.78
C VAL A 636 93.15 17.50 -16.36
N GLU A 637 93.25 16.50 -17.24
CA GLU A 637 94.27 15.44 -17.25
C GLU A 637 94.48 15.07 -18.73
N ASN A 638 95.68 14.67 -19.17
CA ASN A 638 95.86 14.06 -20.50
C ASN A 638 97.04 13.08 -20.53
N THR A 639 96.91 12.01 -21.31
CA THR A 639 97.96 11.00 -21.55
C THR A 639 97.78 10.37 -22.93
N GLY A 640 98.82 10.39 -23.77
CA GLY A 640 98.72 9.90 -25.15
C GLY A 640 97.70 10.71 -25.96
N ASP A 641 96.74 10.02 -26.59
CA ASP A 641 95.58 10.64 -27.25
C ASP A 641 94.43 10.95 -26.26
N THR A 642 94.41 10.37 -25.07
CA THR A 642 93.33 10.56 -24.09
C THR A 642 93.41 11.93 -23.42
N ALA A 643 92.28 12.64 -23.37
CA ALA A 643 92.10 13.89 -22.65
C ALA A 643 90.89 13.79 -21.72
N TYR A 644 91.00 14.36 -20.52
CA TYR A 644 89.88 14.55 -19.61
C TYR A 644 89.53 16.04 -19.56
N VAL A 645 88.24 16.34 -19.64
CA VAL A 645 87.72 17.71 -19.73
C VAL A 645 86.64 17.91 -18.67
N THR A 646 86.48 19.14 -18.18
CA THR A 646 85.39 19.46 -17.25
C THR A 646 84.30 20.17 -18.03
N CYS A 647 83.17 19.51 -18.25
CA CYS A 647 81.97 20.17 -18.74
C CYS A 647 81.21 20.79 -17.57
N MET A 648 80.61 21.95 -17.80
CA MET A 648 79.86 22.72 -16.80
C MET A 648 78.38 22.75 -17.17
N ASP A 649 77.51 22.44 -16.22
CA ASP A 649 76.07 22.32 -16.43
C ASP A 649 75.40 23.68 -16.69
N SER A 650 74.31 23.62 -17.47
CA SER A 650 73.52 24.73 -18.01
C SER A 650 72.22 24.99 -17.27
#